data_AF-A0AAU1K1W2-F1
#
_entry.id   AF-A0AAU1K1W2-F1
#
_cell.length_a   1.000
_cell.length_b   1.000
_cell.length_c   1.000
_cell.angle_alpha   90.00
_cell.angle_beta   90.00
_cell.angle_gamma   90.00
#
_symmetry.space_group_name_H-M   'P 1'
#
loop_
_entity.id
_entity.type
_entity.pdbx_description
1 polymer ?
#
loop_
_entity_poly.entity_id
_entity_poly.type
_entity_poly.pdbx_seq_one_letter_code
_entity_poly.pdbx_strand_id
1 'polypeptide(L)'
;MALCAVFVLIALGWIVTGLRADSGELHEAPVVLVGPDVVTVPLVKQVNAVPGRPFSAGAVADRAEAAELLERGDVVAELDLDLSGTQDELRLATAHRPALARAVQAEVERIEETRGRTVVLAAPPDRLEGRPLSWVTFATALAGFLLVCVVSLVWGPFARTLPRLLARLTALASLAVAAGVFGWLLAAPAPAGERMLVASVLAATVLAAGALTFACEIIGGLPGLLLAATVIVAGPVPLLLAGDRLLLADAWSIGSRWTITGAGESLLWAASGDGVTGIAQPVVTIAGSALLGLAVLVAIRWLVRIDVEHHGALAEVRSWRRNLGLVLASATCLTILATALTSALHSEAVPRPLASLASTTQCIPAGPVEDVDDLNRITRLRAEPALQGGDVGVSAHLSDGRSIWMFGDTLRDEKFSGAGFVRNSMLLVEPDCLQVVLPESGGAIIPDREDGVGYWPMSVTTLDKPGYALVVVAAQRVRTTDSDDAFGFEALGPAIAQFVVPDGGVPQLIAVTDIGADDADTRRPMWGAAAAVSGEWLYLYGTAREPDPPLGTGFALHVARVAPDHVADPDRWTYWDGTGWNKRAGSSSELIPATDGVSQTLSVFERDGRWYAFSKSDEFLGDDLVFWTSSSPTGPFRAQPPVGTLPSGVARGELRYMPLAHPDILEQPGSVIVSYSRNSTDFGAVLRNPLLYRPKFIRVDLPDG
;
A
#
# COMPACT_ATOMS: atom_id res chain seq x y z
N MET A 1 43.67 -14.77 -25.10
CA MET A 1 43.48 -13.30 -25.00
C MET A 1 42.03 -12.89 -25.23
N ALA A 2 41.40 -13.25 -26.36
CA ALA A 2 39.98 -12.91 -26.61
C ALA A 2 39.01 -13.44 -25.53
N LEU A 3 39.10 -14.73 -25.17
CA LEU A 3 38.24 -15.33 -24.12
C LEU A 3 38.44 -14.66 -22.74
N CYS A 4 39.67 -14.24 -22.43
CA CYS A 4 40.01 -13.55 -21.19
C CYS A 4 39.38 -12.14 -21.13
N ALA A 5 39.44 -11.40 -22.25
CA ALA A 5 38.80 -10.09 -22.38
C ALA A 5 37.28 -10.20 -22.24
N VAL A 6 36.67 -11.25 -22.79
CA VAL A 6 35.24 -11.53 -22.65
C VAL A 6 34.85 -11.72 -21.18
N PHE A 7 35.56 -12.54 -20.39
CA PHE A 7 35.22 -12.73 -18.97
C PHE A 7 35.42 -11.47 -18.12
N VAL A 8 36.42 -10.65 -18.43
CA VAL A 8 36.61 -9.36 -17.78
C VAL A 8 35.48 -8.39 -18.13
N LEU A 9 35.05 -8.33 -19.38
CA LEU A 9 33.90 -7.52 -19.81
C LEU A 9 32.59 -8.03 -19.21
N ILE A 10 32.41 -9.34 -19.08
CA ILE A 10 31.25 -9.94 -18.40
C ILE A 10 31.29 -9.56 -16.91
N ALA A 11 32.43 -9.66 -16.24
CA ALA A 11 32.54 -9.27 -14.83
C ALA A 11 32.28 -7.77 -14.64
N LEU A 12 32.84 -6.92 -15.49
CA LEU A 12 32.60 -5.47 -15.47
C LEU A 12 31.14 -5.15 -15.77
N GLY A 13 30.54 -5.80 -16.78
CA GLY A 13 29.14 -5.66 -17.11
C GLY A 13 28.25 -6.09 -15.94
N TRP A 14 28.53 -7.24 -15.33
CA TRP A 14 27.81 -7.78 -14.17
C TRP A 14 27.88 -6.85 -12.97
N ILE A 15 29.06 -6.28 -12.68
CA ILE A 15 29.21 -5.28 -11.62
C ILE A 15 28.45 -4.01 -11.98
N VAL A 16 28.55 -3.48 -13.22
CA VAL A 16 27.84 -2.27 -13.66
C VAL A 16 26.32 -2.45 -13.63
N THR A 17 25.81 -3.61 -14.03
CA THR A 17 24.38 -3.91 -13.96
C THR A 17 23.93 -4.20 -12.53
N GLY A 18 24.79 -4.84 -11.73
CA GLY A 18 24.56 -5.07 -10.31
C GLY A 18 24.56 -3.78 -9.49
N LEU A 19 25.34 -2.78 -9.90
CA LEU A 19 25.33 -1.42 -9.34
C LEU A 19 24.04 -0.66 -9.63
N ARG A 20 23.26 -1.07 -10.64
CA ARG A 20 21.91 -0.53 -10.91
C ARG A 20 20.81 -1.38 -10.26
N ALA A 21 21.18 -2.46 -9.57
CA ALA A 21 20.25 -3.39 -8.92
C ALA A 21 19.98 -3.04 -7.46
N ASP A 22 20.88 -2.27 -6.84
CA ASP A 22 20.71 -1.68 -5.52
C ASP A 22 19.96 -0.35 -5.70
N SER A 23 18.65 -0.37 -5.49
CA SER A 23 17.84 0.85 -5.47
C SER A 23 17.72 1.45 -4.07
N GLY A 24 18.21 0.76 -3.03
CA GLY A 24 17.89 1.07 -1.63
C GLY A 24 16.43 0.80 -1.26
N GLU A 25 15.61 0.33 -2.20
CA GLU A 25 14.19 0.07 -1.99
C GLU A 25 13.98 -1.37 -1.52
N LEU A 26 13.06 -1.54 -0.58
CA LEU A 26 12.61 -2.85 -0.15
C LEU A 26 11.84 -3.54 -1.27
N HIS A 27 11.90 -4.86 -1.30
CA HIS A 27 11.17 -5.71 -2.25
C HIS A 27 10.55 -6.88 -1.49
N GLU A 28 9.22 -6.87 -1.41
CA GLU A 28 8.37 -7.89 -0.76
C GLU A 28 8.83 -8.27 0.66
N ALA A 29 9.37 -7.32 1.45
CA ALA A 29 9.80 -7.61 2.80
C ALA A 29 8.61 -8.05 3.67
N PRO A 30 8.64 -9.25 4.28
CA PRO A 30 7.48 -9.77 4.99
C PRO A 30 7.29 -9.02 6.31
N VAL A 31 6.14 -8.36 6.47
CA VAL A 31 5.82 -7.58 7.68
C VAL A 31 4.44 -7.97 8.19
N VAL A 32 4.22 -7.82 9.50
CA VAL A 32 2.92 -8.08 10.10
C VAL A 32 2.42 -6.84 10.84
N LEU A 33 1.15 -6.51 10.60
CA LEU A 33 0.43 -5.47 11.31
C LEU A 33 -0.36 -6.10 12.46
N VAL A 34 -0.18 -5.59 13.67
CA VAL A 34 -0.92 -6.02 14.85
C VAL A 34 -2.03 -5.03 15.11
N GLY A 35 -3.26 -5.53 15.10
CA GLY A 35 -4.45 -4.71 15.33
C GLY A 35 -5.72 -5.36 14.78
N PRO A 36 -6.89 -4.79 15.08
CA PRO A 36 -8.17 -5.32 14.63
C PRO A 36 -8.30 -5.27 13.10
N ASP A 37 -8.90 -6.32 12.53
CA ASP A 37 -9.04 -6.52 11.08
C ASP A 37 -9.65 -5.32 10.32
N VAL A 38 -10.56 -4.58 10.97
CA VAL A 38 -11.18 -3.38 10.38
C VAL A 38 -10.16 -2.29 10.02
N VAL A 39 -9.04 -2.22 10.74
CA VAL A 39 -7.94 -1.29 10.49
C VAL A 39 -6.85 -1.96 9.67
N THR A 40 -6.46 -3.18 10.05
CA THR A 40 -5.30 -3.85 9.49
C THR A 40 -5.56 -4.41 8.08
N VAL A 41 -6.77 -4.88 7.74
CA VAL A 41 -7.06 -5.42 6.40
C VAL A 41 -6.97 -4.36 5.29
N PRO A 42 -7.58 -3.16 5.43
CA PRO A 42 -7.37 -2.07 4.47
C PRO A 42 -5.91 -1.64 4.43
N LEU A 43 -5.24 -1.56 5.59
CA LEU A 43 -3.86 -1.13 5.67
C LEU A 43 -2.89 -2.11 4.99
N VAL A 44 -3.09 -3.42 5.18
CA VAL A 44 -2.37 -4.49 4.45
C VAL A 44 -2.54 -4.30 2.94
N LYS A 45 -3.77 -4.06 2.47
CA LYS A 45 -4.05 -3.87 1.05
C LYS A 45 -3.35 -2.63 0.50
N GLN A 46 -3.34 -1.52 1.25
CA GLN A 46 -2.65 -0.29 0.89
C GLN A 46 -1.12 -0.48 0.87
N VAL A 47 -0.56 -1.08 1.93
CA VAL A 47 0.88 -1.36 2.06
C VAL A 47 1.36 -2.28 0.94
N ASN A 48 0.60 -3.32 0.60
CA ASN A 48 0.92 -4.22 -0.51
C ASN A 48 0.69 -3.61 -1.90
N ALA A 49 -0.08 -2.52 -2.00
CA ALA A 49 -0.34 -1.80 -3.24
C ALA A 49 0.65 -0.66 -3.50
N VAL A 50 1.56 -0.36 -2.56
CA VAL A 50 2.62 0.65 -2.74
C VAL A 50 3.45 0.29 -3.99
N PRO A 51 3.63 1.21 -4.96
CA PRO A 51 4.48 0.97 -6.13
C PRO A 51 5.88 0.51 -5.72
N GLY A 52 6.42 -0.50 -6.41
CA GLY A 52 7.67 -1.16 -6.02
C GLY A 52 7.50 -2.32 -5.03
N ARG A 53 6.30 -2.48 -4.43
CA ARG A 53 5.94 -3.55 -3.48
C ARG A 53 7.00 -3.73 -2.38
N PRO A 54 7.29 -2.68 -1.59
CA PRO A 54 8.32 -2.74 -0.56
C PRO A 54 8.06 -3.82 0.49
N PHE A 55 6.80 -4.07 0.78
CA PHE A 55 6.36 -5.01 1.79
C PHE A 55 5.46 -6.10 1.21
N SER A 56 5.52 -7.27 1.85
CA SER A 56 4.53 -8.33 1.79
C SER A 56 3.86 -8.38 3.16
N ALA A 57 2.90 -7.50 3.37
CA ALA A 57 2.21 -7.30 4.64
C ALA A 57 1.13 -8.36 4.88
N GLY A 58 1.07 -8.86 6.11
CA GLY A 58 -0.05 -9.60 6.69
C GLY A 58 -0.60 -8.89 7.92
N ALA A 59 -1.69 -9.41 8.47
CA ALA A 59 -2.31 -8.90 9.68
C ALA A 59 -2.56 -10.03 10.68
N VAL A 60 -2.40 -9.73 11.96
CA VAL A 60 -2.80 -10.60 13.07
C VAL A 60 -3.50 -9.79 14.15
N ALA A 61 -4.42 -10.43 14.87
CA ALA A 61 -5.19 -9.77 15.91
C ALA A 61 -4.43 -9.69 17.25
N ASP A 62 -3.47 -10.58 17.49
CA ASP A 62 -2.76 -10.71 18.77
C ASP A 62 -1.24 -10.46 18.61
N ARG A 63 -0.70 -9.61 19.48
CA ARG A 63 0.73 -9.31 19.61
C ARG A 63 1.56 -10.57 19.90
N ALA A 64 1.02 -11.56 20.61
CA ALA A 64 1.72 -12.82 20.90
C ALA A 64 1.95 -13.66 19.63
N GLU A 65 1.00 -13.67 18.71
CA GLU A 65 1.12 -14.37 17.42
C GLU A 65 2.15 -13.68 16.51
N ALA A 66 2.14 -12.34 16.48
CA ALA A 66 3.14 -11.56 15.76
C ALA A 66 4.55 -11.79 16.30
N ALA A 67 4.72 -11.82 17.63
CA ALA A 67 6.01 -12.10 18.25
C ALA A 67 6.53 -13.50 17.88
N GLU A 68 5.66 -14.52 17.82
CA GLU A 68 6.05 -15.87 17.38
C GLU A 68 6.49 -15.88 15.90
N LEU A 69 5.77 -15.18 15.02
CA LEU A 69 6.14 -15.03 13.60
C LEU A 69 7.50 -14.35 13.44
N LEU A 70 7.76 -13.35 14.28
CA LEU A 70 9.01 -12.58 14.32
C LEU A 70 10.18 -13.45 14.84
N GLU A 71 9.98 -14.26 15.89
CA GLU A 71 10.98 -15.20 16.43
C GLU A 71 11.31 -16.36 15.47
N ARG A 72 10.33 -16.85 14.71
CA ARG A 72 10.55 -17.91 13.70
C ARG A 72 11.25 -17.39 12.44
N GLY A 73 11.32 -16.07 12.26
CA GLY A 73 11.87 -15.41 11.06
C GLY A 73 10.94 -15.51 9.84
N ASP A 74 9.64 -15.74 10.05
CA ASP A 74 8.64 -15.74 8.98
C ASP A 74 8.34 -14.31 8.51
N VAL A 75 8.51 -13.33 9.41
CA VAL A 75 8.43 -11.89 9.13
C VAL A 75 9.68 -11.19 9.63
N VAL A 76 10.05 -10.07 9.00
CA VAL A 76 11.23 -9.27 9.38
C VAL A 76 10.88 -8.09 10.31
N ALA A 77 9.60 -7.71 10.33
CA ALA A 77 9.09 -6.66 11.20
C ALA A 77 7.64 -6.89 11.63
N GLU A 78 7.33 -6.41 12.82
CA GLU A 78 6.01 -6.32 13.44
C GLU A 78 5.74 -4.85 13.73
N LEU A 79 4.63 -4.32 13.25
CA LEU A 79 4.16 -2.97 13.57
C LEU A 79 2.85 -3.07 14.34
N ASP A 80 2.88 -2.63 15.59
CA ASP A 80 1.72 -2.58 16.46
C ASP A 80 1.06 -1.21 16.42
N LEU A 81 -0.21 -1.21 16.02
CA LEU A 81 -0.98 0.00 15.79
C LEU A 81 -1.64 0.45 17.10
N ASP A 82 -1.15 1.56 17.67
CA ASP A 82 -1.82 2.17 18.83
C ASP A 82 -3.04 2.97 18.39
N LEU A 83 -4.21 2.33 18.42
CA LEU A 83 -5.46 2.98 18.04
C LEU A 83 -5.94 4.06 19.02
N SER A 84 -5.32 4.18 20.21
CA SER A 84 -5.66 5.20 21.21
C SER A 84 -4.85 6.50 21.04
N GLY A 85 -3.82 6.48 20.21
CA GLY A 85 -2.91 7.60 19.99
C GLY A 85 -2.39 7.68 18.56
N THR A 86 -1.32 8.44 18.36
CA THR A 86 -0.62 8.61 17.07
C THR A 86 0.78 8.00 17.09
N GLN A 87 1.07 7.12 18.05
CA GLN A 87 2.38 6.53 18.23
C GLN A 87 2.31 5.00 18.11
N ASP A 88 2.82 4.47 17.02
CA ASP A 88 2.91 3.02 16.78
C ASP A 88 4.22 2.45 17.31
N GLU A 89 4.19 1.16 17.64
CA GLU A 89 5.34 0.45 18.17
C GLU A 89 5.89 -0.50 17.09
N LEU A 90 7.12 -0.27 16.63
CA LEU A 90 7.81 -1.12 15.65
C LEU A 90 8.78 -2.08 16.36
N ARG A 91 8.68 -3.36 16.01
CA ARG A 91 9.59 -4.43 16.42
C ARG A 91 10.26 -5.04 15.20
N LEU A 92 11.57 -5.26 15.29
CA LEU A 92 12.38 -5.74 14.17
C LEU A 92 13.13 -7.01 14.57
N ALA A 93 12.96 -8.10 13.82
CA ALA A 93 13.84 -9.28 13.88
C ALA A 93 14.96 -9.13 12.85
N THR A 94 15.80 -8.13 13.04
CA THR A 94 16.92 -7.83 12.13
C THR A 94 18.28 -7.94 12.83
N ALA A 95 18.39 -8.87 13.77
CA ALA A 95 19.67 -9.26 14.34
C ALA A 95 20.64 -9.54 13.18
N HIS A 96 21.82 -8.90 13.20
CA HIS A 96 22.85 -9.02 12.16
C HIS A 96 22.47 -8.52 10.73
N ARG A 97 21.34 -7.82 10.52
CA ARG A 97 20.92 -7.20 9.23
C ARG A 97 20.76 -5.68 9.33
N PRO A 98 21.81 -4.92 9.66
CA PRO A 98 21.68 -3.49 9.97
C PRO A 98 21.23 -2.64 8.77
N ALA A 99 21.53 -3.06 7.53
CA ALA A 99 21.05 -2.38 6.33
C ALA A 99 19.54 -2.55 6.15
N LEU A 100 19.03 -3.79 6.28
CA LEU A 100 17.60 -4.10 6.23
C LEU A 100 16.84 -3.43 7.36
N ALA A 101 17.37 -3.46 8.59
CA ALA A 101 16.76 -2.81 9.75
C ALA A 101 16.48 -1.33 9.50
N ARG A 102 17.49 -0.61 8.99
CA ARG A 102 17.39 0.81 8.66
C ARG A 102 16.41 1.06 7.53
N ALA A 103 16.45 0.25 6.47
CA ALA A 103 15.55 0.39 5.34
C ALA A 103 14.09 0.15 5.74
N VAL A 104 13.81 -0.89 6.54
CA VAL A 104 12.47 -1.17 7.06
C VAL A 104 12.00 -0.06 8.00
N GLN A 105 12.85 0.40 8.92
CA GLN A 105 12.50 1.52 9.79
C GLN A 105 12.20 2.79 8.99
N ALA A 106 13.08 3.18 8.06
CA ALA A 106 12.89 4.38 7.26
C ALA A 106 11.63 4.31 6.39
N GLU A 107 11.33 3.15 5.81
CA GLU A 107 10.13 2.97 5.00
C GLU A 107 8.85 2.93 5.86
N VAL A 108 8.89 2.29 7.02
CA VAL A 108 7.77 2.31 7.99
C VAL A 108 7.56 3.73 8.52
N GLU A 109 8.61 4.44 8.90
CA GLU A 109 8.54 5.85 9.30
C GLU A 109 7.98 6.72 8.18
N ARG A 110 8.41 6.52 6.93
CA ARG A 110 7.88 7.24 5.76
C ARG A 110 6.38 6.97 5.56
N ILE A 111 5.96 5.71 5.68
CA ILE A 111 4.56 5.26 5.55
C ILE A 111 3.71 5.78 6.72
N GLU A 112 4.21 5.82 7.94
CA GLU A 112 3.48 6.33 9.09
C GLU A 112 3.47 7.87 9.14
N GLU A 113 4.54 8.53 8.69
CA GLU A 113 4.60 9.99 8.55
C GLU A 113 3.58 10.47 7.51
N THR A 114 3.35 9.73 6.41
CA THR A 114 2.26 10.08 5.49
C THR A 114 0.90 10.05 6.19
N ARG A 115 0.74 9.28 7.26
CA ARG A 115 -0.50 9.16 8.06
C ARG A 115 -0.52 10.05 9.30
N GLY A 116 0.50 10.88 9.49
CA GLY A 116 0.63 11.74 10.68
C GLY A 116 0.83 10.97 11.98
N ARG A 117 1.30 9.73 11.88
CA ARG A 117 1.66 8.86 13.01
C ARG A 117 3.17 8.85 13.18
N THR A 118 3.61 8.52 14.38
CA THR A 118 5.03 8.41 14.75
C THR A 118 5.30 6.97 15.13
N VAL A 119 6.50 6.50 14.84
CA VAL A 119 6.89 5.11 15.13
C VAL A 119 7.97 5.12 16.18
N VAL A 120 7.79 4.32 17.22
CA VAL A 120 8.81 4.09 18.25
C VAL A 120 9.26 2.66 18.20
N LEU A 121 10.57 2.46 18.25
CA LEU A 121 11.15 1.13 18.38
C LEU A 121 10.90 0.59 19.80
N ALA A 122 10.17 -0.52 19.91
CA ALA A 122 9.82 -1.20 21.16
C ALA A 122 11.01 -1.49 22.08
N ALA A 123 12.14 -1.86 21.46
CA ALA A 123 13.41 -2.11 22.10
C ALA A 123 14.52 -1.67 21.13
N PRO A 124 15.59 -1.02 21.62
CA PRO A 124 16.80 -0.88 20.81
C PRO A 124 17.23 -2.30 20.44
N PRO A 125 17.46 -2.61 19.15
CA PRO A 125 17.92 -3.93 18.75
C PRO A 125 19.16 -4.23 19.56
N ASP A 126 19.21 -5.37 20.26
CA ASP A 126 20.45 -5.83 20.88
C ASP A 126 21.49 -5.98 19.76
N ARG A 127 22.30 -4.94 19.60
CA ARG A 127 23.38 -4.74 18.61
C ARG A 127 22.92 -4.50 17.16
N LEU A 128 22.60 -3.23 16.87
CA LEU A 128 22.81 -2.62 15.54
C LEU A 128 24.29 -2.71 15.05
N GLU A 129 25.21 -3.18 15.89
CA GLU A 129 26.64 -3.44 15.58
C GLU A 129 26.92 -4.87 15.07
N GLY A 130 25.89 -5.60 14.61
CA GLY A 130 26.08 -6.91 13.98
C GLY A 130 26.97 -6.82 12.74
N ARG A 131 28.05 -7.61 12.69
CA ARG A 131 28.90 -7.72 11.50
C ARG A 131 28.08 -8.36 10.36
N PRO A 132 28.08 -7.80 9.15
CA PRO A 132 27.31 -8.36 8.04
C PRO A 132 27.86 -9.74 7.65
N LEU A 133 27.03 -10.78 7.79
CA LEU A 133 27.42 -12.18 7.56
C LEU A 133 27.81 -12.44 6.10
N SER A 134 27.23 -11.70 5.14
CA SER A 134 27.60 -11.70 3.72
C SER A 134 29.08 -11.40 3.47
N TRP A 135 29.66 -10.46 4.23
CA TRP A 135 31.09 -10.14 4.13
C TRP A 135 31.98 -11.22 4.74
N VAL A 136 31.52 -11.89 5.78
CA VAL A 136 32.25 -13.03 6.39
C VAL A 136 32.30 -14.20 5.41
N THR A 137 31.18 -14.55 4.79
CA THR A 137 31.12 -15.65 3.81
C THR A 137 31.86 -15.31 2.53
N PHE A 138 31.82 -14.04 2.09
CA PHE A 138 32.61 -13.58 0.96
C PHE A 138 34.12 -13.66 1.23
N ALA A 139 34.59 -13.16 2.38
CA ALA A 139 36.00 -13.25 2.75
C ALA A 139 36.48 -14.71 2.80
N THR A 140 35.60 -15.61 3.29
CA THR A 140 35.85 -17.05 3.37
C THR A 140 35.93 -17.69 1.97
N ALA A 141 34.99 -17.38 1.07
CA ALA A 141 35.01 -17.84 -0.32
C ALA A 141 36.23 -17.30 -1.09
N LEU A 142 36.55 -16.02 -0.89
CA LEU A 142 37.72 -15.35 -1.45
C LEU A 142 39.03 -16.00 -0.98
N ALA A 143 39.12 -16.38 0.29
CA ALA A 143 40.29 -17.11 0.81
C ALA A 143 40.51 -18.45 0.08
N GLY A 144 39.44 -19.20 -0.21
CA GLY A 144 39.50 -20.42 -1.02
C GLY A 144 40.01 -20.18 -2.44
N PHE A 145 39.52 -19.12 -3.10
CA PHE A 145 40.00 -18.71 -4.43
C PHE A 145 41.47 -18.27 -4.42
N LEU A 146 41.86 -17.43 -3.46
CA LEU A 146 43.23 -16.92 -3.33
C LEU A 146 44.23 -18.03 -3.02
N LEU A 147 43.85 -19.01 -2.20
CA LEU A 147 44.68 -20.19 -1.95
C LEU A 147 45.03 -20.92 -3.24
N VAL A 148 44.05 -21.14 -4.12
CA VAL A 148 44.28 -21.79 -5.42
C VAL A 148 45.23 -20.96 -6.27
N CYS A 149 45.07 -19.64 -6.30
CA CYS A 149 45.99 -18.75 -7.01
C CYS A 149 47.44 -18.86 -6.48
N VAL A 150 47.63 -18.90 -5.15
CA VAL A 150 48.95 -19.07 -4.52
C VAL A 150 49.54 -20.43 -4.83
N VAL A 151 48.75 -21.49 -4.67
CA VAL A 151 49.16 -22.88 -4.98
C VAL A 151 49.56 -23.01 -6.45
N SER A 152 48.84 -22.37 -7.36
CA SER A 152 49.14 -22.40 -8.80
C SER A 152 50.31 -21.49 -9.20
N LEU A 153 50.61 -20.45 -8.41
CA LEU A 153 51.85 -19.66 -8.55
C LEU A 153 53.10 -20.47 -8.17
N VAL A 154 53.01 -21.23 -7.07
CA VAL A 154 54.13 -21.99 -6.51
C VAL A 154 54.37 -23.29 -7.27
N TRP A 155 53.30 -24.04 -7.59
CA TRP A 155 53.40 -25.38 -8.17
C TRP A 155 52.94 -25.50 -9.65
N GLY A 156 52.54 -24.40 -10.29
CA GLY A 156 52.02 -24.36 -11.67
C GLY A 156 50.52 -24.70 -11.75
N PRO A 157 49.84 -24.61 -12.91
CA PRO A 157 48.39 -24.80 -12.99
C PRO A 157 47.90 -26.26 -12.94
N PHE A 158 48.73 -27.21 -13.36
CA PHE A 158 48.30 -28.61 -13.54
C PHE A 158 48.84 -29.55 -12.46
N ALA A 159 47.95 -30.36 -11.88
CA ALA A 159 48.30 -31.45 -10.97
C ALA A 159 48.79 -32.70 -11.75
N ARG A 160 49.93 -32.58 -12.45
CA ARG A 160 50.47 -33.62 -13.36
C ARG A 160 50.83 -34.95 -12.67
N THR A 161 50.94 -34.99 -11.34
CA THR A 161 51.36 -36.18 -10.57
C THR A 161 50.47 -36.35 -9.33
N LEU A 162 50.22 -37.60 -8.90
CA LEU A 162 49.41 -37.90 -7.69
C LEU A 162 49.87 -37.15 -6.43
N PRO A 163 51.17 -37.05 -6.10
CA PRO A 163 51.61 -36.31 -4.93
C PRO A 163 51.26 -34.82 -4.98
N ARG A 164 51.32 -34.20 -6.17
CA ARG A 164 50.93 -32.79 -6.35
C ARG A 164 49.43 -32.59 -6.22
N LEU A 165 48.60 -33.52 -6.70
CA LEU A 165 47.15 -33.46 -6.49
C LEU A 165 46.81 -33.59 -5.01
N LEU A 166 47.41 -34.56 -4.32
CA LEU A 166 47.24 -34.74 -2.88
C LEU A 166 47.68 -33.50 -2.10
N ALA A 167 48.83 -32.91 -2.43
CA ALA A 167 49.29 -31.68 -1.78
C ALA A 167 48.32 -30.49 -1.93
N ARG A 168 47.67 -30.34 -3.10
CA ARG A 168 46.63 -29.32 -3.31
C ARG A 168 45.39 -29.55 -2.47
N LEU A 169 44.92 -30.80 -2.44
CA LEU A 169 43.75 -31.18 -1.64
C LEU A 169 44.04 -31.03 -0.15
N THR A 170 45.25 -31.37 0.31
CA THR A 170 45.68 -31.16 1.70
C THR A 170 45.76 -29.68 2.05
N ALA A 171 46.28 -28.82 1.16
CA ALA A 171 46.32 -27.38 1.37
C ALA A 171 44.89 -26.80 1.50
N LEU A 172 43.98 -27.21 0.63
CA LEU A 172 42.58 -26.79 0.68
C LEU A 172 41.86 -27.30 1.95
N ALA A 173 42.07 -28.56 2.32
CA ALA A 173 41.52 -29.13 3.55
C ALA A 173 42.04 -28.40 4.80
N SER A 174 43.33 -28.01 4.81
CA SER A 174 43.93 -27.27 5.92
C SER A 174 43.31 -25.88 6.08
N LEU A 175 43.08 -25.16 4.97
CA LEU A 175 42.40 -23.86 5.02
C LEU A 175 40.93 -23.99 5.45
N ALA A 176 40.24 -25.04 5.01
CA ALA A 176 38.87 -25.31 5.43
C ALA A 176 38.77 -25.56 6.95
N VAL A 177 39.70 -26.33 7.52
CA VAL A 177 39.79 -26.52 8.98
C VAL A 177 40.06 -25.19 9.68
N ALA A 178 40.99 -24.36 9.18
CA ALA A 178 41.28 -23.05 9.75
C ALA A 178 40.04 -22.12 9.71
N ALA A 179 39.30 -22.10 8.60
CA ALA A 179 38.07 -21.34 8.47
C ALA A 179 36.96 -21.85 9.41
N GLY A 180 36.86 -23.17 9.62
CA GLY A 180 35.95 -23.75 10.60
C GLY A 180 36.30 -23.36 12.04
N VAL A 181 37.59 -23.40 12.41
CA VAL A 181 38.06 -22.91 13.72
C VAL A 181 37.76 -21.42 13.89
N PHE A 182 37.97 -20.61 12.85
CA PHE A 182 37.60 -19.20 12.87
C PHE A 182 36.10 -19.01 13.08
N GLY A 183 35.24 -19.76 12.37
CA GLY A 183 33.78 -19.72 12.56
C GLY A 183 33.33 -20.12 13.97
N TRP A 184 33.96 -21.15 14.54
CA TRP A 184 33.72 -21.60 15.91
C TRP A 184 34.03 -20.51 16.95
N LEU A 185 35.07 -19.70 16.70
CA LEU A 185 35.44 -18.56 17.54
C LEU A 185 34.53 -17.34 17.29
N LEU A 186 34.18 -17.10 16.03
CA LEU A 186 33.31 -15.99 15.62
C LEU A 186 31.91 -16.10 16.25
N ALA A 187 31.38 -17.31 16.37
CA ALA A 187 30.08 -17.57 16.96
C ALA A 187 30.08 -17.55 18.50
N ALA A 188 31.20 -17.31 19.18
CA ALA A 188 31.19 -17.20 20.65
C ALA A 188 30.46 -15.89 21.08
N PRO A 189 29.51 -15.94 22.05
CA PRO A 189 29.33 -16.97 23.08
C PRO A 189 28.21 -18.00 22.84
N ALA A 190 27.75 -18.22 21.61
CA ALA A 190 26.65 -19.12 21.29
C ALA A 190 26.83 -20.57 21.82
N PRO A 191 25.74 -21.35 21.97
CA PRO A 191 25.80 -22.76 22.32
C PRO A 191 26.72 -23.58 21.40
N ALA A 192 27.27 -24.67 21.94
CA ALA A 192 28.20 -25.53 21.19
C ALA A 192 27.61 -26.08 19.87
N GLY A 193 26.29 -26.29 19.81
CA GLY A 193 25.58 -26.73 18.60
C GLY A 193 25.64 -25.69 17.48
N GLU A 194 25.23 -24.45 17.75
CA GLU A 194 25.25 -23.34 16.79
C GLU A 194 26.67 -23.02 16.32
N ARG A 195 27.64 -23.03 17.26
CA ARG A 195 29.05 -22.83 16.93
C ARG A 195 29.58 -23.90 15.97
N MET A 196 29.12 -25.15 16.11
CA MET A 196 29.51 -26.24 15.21
C MET A 196 28.90 -26.05 13.81
N LEU A 197 27.66 -25.55 13.74
CA LEU A 197 27.01 -25.24 12.47
C LEU A 197 27.74 -24.11 11.73
N VAL A 198 28.03 -22.99 12.41
CA VAL A 198 28.80 -21.87 11.83
C VAL A 198 30.18 -22.33 11.36
N ALA A 199 30.89 -23.13 12.16
CA ALA A 199 32.18 -23.70 11.78
C ALA A 199 32.09 -24.58 10.53
N SER A 200 31.05 -25.42 10.44
CA SER A 200 30.83 -26.33 9.31
C SER A 200 30.51 -25.56 8.02
N VAL A 201 29.71 -24.50 8.12
CA VAL A 201 29.34 -23.65 6.97
C VAL A 201 30.59 -22.96 6.42
N LEU A 202 31.40 -22.29 7.24
CA LEU A 202 32.60 -21.61 6.75
C LEU A 202 33.62 -22.59 6.14
N ALA A 203 33.82 -23.76 6.76
CA ALA A 203 34.69 -24.80 6.19
C ALA A 203 34.18 -25.28 4.83
N ALA A 204 32.86 -25.51 4.69
CA ALA A 204 32.24 -25.92 3.45
C ALA A 204 32.30 -24.83 2.36
N THR A 205 32.15 -23.56 2.72
CA THR A 205 32.32 -22.41 1.80
C THR A 205 33.73 -22.35 1.22
N VAL A 206 34.78 -22.54 2.03
CA VAL A 206 36.17 -22.62 1.55
C VAL A 206 36.34 -23.80 0.58
N LEU A 207 35.85 -24.98 0.96
CA LEU A 207 35.96 -26.19 0.14
C LEU A 207 35.27 -26.01 -1.22
N ALA A 208 34.06 -25.47 -1.22
CA ALA A 208 33.29 -25.22 -2.44
C ALA A 208 33.99 -24.22 -3.36
N ALA A 209 34.40 -23.05 -2.84
CA ALA A 209 35.07 -22.03 -3.62
C ALA A 209 36.43 -22.52 -4.16
N GLY A 210 37.22 -23.20 -3.33
CA GLY A 210 38.52 -23.73 -3.71
C GLY A 210 38.43 -24.88 -4.72
N ALA A 211 37.52 -25.83 -4.53
CA ALA A 211 37.31 -26.95 -5.45
C ALA A 211 36.80 -26.48 -6.81
N LEU A 212 35.86 -25.52 -6.83
CA LEU A 212 35.37 -24.89 -8.06
C LEU A 212 36.50 -24.15 -8.79
N THR A 213 37.32 -23.39 -8.06
CA THR A 213 38.46 -22.66 -8.65
C THR A 213 39.47 -23.62 -9.28
N PHE A 214 39.84 -24.70 -8.59
CA PHE A 214 40.71 -25.73 -9.17
C PHE A 214 40.10 -26.39 -10.39
N ALA A 215 38.80 -26.73 -10.37
CA ALA A 215 38.11 -27.35 -11.50
C ALA A 215 38.13 -26.43 -12.73
N CYS A 216 37.78 -25.15 -12.56
CA CYS A 216 37.81 -24.17 -13.64
C CYS A 216 39.24 -23.97 -14.18
N GLU A 217 40.24 -23.85 -13.30
CA GLU A 217 41.65 -23.73 -13.71
C GLU A 217 42.13 -24.94 -14.51
N ILE A 218 41.75 -26.15 -14.12
CA ILE A 218 42.18 -27.37 -14.81
C ILE A 218 41.49 -27.52 -16.17
N ILE A 219 40.20 -27.19 -16.28
CA ILE A 219 39.45 -27.27 -17.54
C ILE A 219 39.94 -26.20 -18.52
N GLY A 220 40.05 -24.96 -18.05
CA GLY A 220 40.16 -23.79 -18.92
C GLY A 220 41.47 -23.04 -18.83
N GLY A 221 42.42 -23.47 -17.99
CA GLY A 221 43.62 -22.70 -17.69
C GLY A 221 43.29 -21.30 -17.19
N LEU A 222 43.89 -20.29 -17.81
CA LEU A 222 43.73 -18.89 -17.41
C LEU A 222 42.31 -18.34 -17.66
N PRO A 223 41.65 -18.59 -18.81
CA PRO A 223 40.23 -18.27 -18.96
C PRO A 223 39.34 -18.92 -17.90
N GLY A 224 39.66 -20.15 -17.48
CA GLY A 224 38.94 -20.83 -16.41
C GLY A 224 39.13 -20.16 -15.05
N LEU A 225 40.34 -19.70 -14.72
CA LEU A 225 40.60 -18.95 -13.49
C LEU A 225 39.91 -17.58 -13.48
N LEU A 226 39.80 -16.91 -14.64
CA LEU A 226 39.00 -15.70 -14.81
C LEU A 226 37.51 -15.96 -14.61
N LEU A 227 36.98 -17.08 -15.14
CA LEU A 227 35.60 -17.49 -14.89
C LEU A 227 35.35 -17.73 -13.38
N ALA A 228 36.27 -18.39 -12.69
CA ALA A 228 36.18 -18.58 -11.24
C ALA A 228 36.20 -17.23 -10.49
N ALA A 229 37.06 -16.29 -10.91
CA ALA A 229 37.08 -14.94 -10.36
C ALA A 229 35.75 -14.19 -10.61
N THR A 230 35.17 -14.30 -11.81
CA THR A 230 33.85 -13.72 -12.11
C THR A 230 32.77 -14.30 -11.21
N VAL A 231 32.74 -15.62 -11.01
CA VAL A 231 31.69 -16.27 -10.20
C VAL A 231 31.86 -16.03 -8.70
N ILE A 232 33.08 -16.09 -8.18
CA ILE A 232 33.37 -16.03 -6.73
C ILE A 232 33.55 -14.59 -6.24
N VAL A 233 34.13 -13.72 -7.08
CA VAL A 233 34.44 -12.32 -6.71
C VAL A 233 33.38 -11.37 -7.20
N ALA A 234 33.04 -11.38 -8.50
CA ALA A 234 32.08 -10.43 -9.07
C ALA A 234 30.62 -10.85 -8.87
N GLY A 235 30.32 -12.16 -8.88
CA GLY A 235 28.98 -12.72 -8.73
C GLY A 235 28.24 -12.25 -7.46
N PRO A 236 28.87 -12.28 -6.27
CA PRO A 236 28.25 -11.85 -5.02
C PRO A 236 28.19 -10.32 -4.81
N VAL A 237 28.80 -9.51 -5.68
CA VAL A 237 28.89 -8.05 -5.48
C VAL A 237 27.55 -7.38 -5.21
N PRO A 238 26.45 -7.66 -5.96
CA PRO A 238 25.14 -7.06 -5.68
C PRO A 238 24.68 -7.30 -4.24
N LEU A 239 24.80 -8.54 -3.74
CA LEU A 239 24.44 -8.91 -2.37
C LEU A 239 25.31 -8.22 -1.31
N LEU A 240 26.61 -8.05 -1.60
CA LEU A 240 27.53 -7.38 -0.67
C LEU A 240 27.29 -5.86 -0.58
N LEU A 241 26.83 -5.26 -1.68
CA LEU A 241 26.49 -3.84 -1.75
C LEU A 241 25.16 -3.56 -1.04
N ALA A 242 24.11 -4.31 -1.38
CA ALA A 242 22.78 -4.14 -0.80
C ALA A 242 22.72 -4.56 0.68
N GLY A 243 23.56 -5.50 1.10
CA GLY A 243 23.63 -5.97 2.48
C GLY A 243 22.53 -6.97 2.89
N ASP A 244 21.42 -7.01 2.15
CA ASP A 244 20.37 -8.03 2.23
C ASP A 244 19.77 -8.31 0.83
N ARG A 245 19.11 -9.46 0.66
CA ARG A 245 18.44 -9.83 -0.61
C ARG A 245 17.11 -9.12 -0.81
N LEU A 246 16.45 -8.71 0.27
CA LEU A 246 15.21 -7.95 0.20
C LEU A 246 15.43 -6.51 -0.29
N LEU A 247 16.69 -6.11 -0.48
CA LEU A 247 17.10 -4.82 -1.05
C LEU A 247 17.59 -4.96 -2.51
N LEU A 248 17.45 -6.16 -3.09
CA LEU A 248 17.83 -6.45 -4.48
C LEU A 248 16.59 -6.66 -5.34
N ALA A 249 16.58 -6.06 -6.53
CA ALA A 249 15.59 -6.38 -7.55
C ALA A 249 15.54 -7.90 -7.88
N ASP A 250 14.37 -8.41 -8.27
CA ASP A 250 14.04 -9.84 -8.37
C ASP A 250 15.11 -10.72 -9.02
N ALA A 251 15.64 -10.30 -10.18
CA ALA A 251 16.65 -11.07 -10.91
C ALA A 251 17.95 -11.26 -10.10
N TRP A 252 18.33 -10.26 -9.31
CA TRP A 252 19.54 -10.24 -8.50
C TRP A 252 19.34 -10.94 -7.16
N SER A 253 18.16 -10.78 -6.56
CA SER A 253 17.73 -11.57 -5.40
C SER A 253 17.77 -13.08 -5.73
N ILE A 254 17.17 -13.51 -6.84
CA ILE A 254 17.23 -14.90 -7.32
C ILE A 254 18.67 -15.34 -7.59
N GLY A 255 19.44 -14.56 -8.34
CA GLY A 255 20.81 -14.91 -8.72
C GLY A 255 21.75 -15.07 -7.53
N SER A 256 21.62 -14.19 -6.52
CA SER A 256 22.48 -14.19 -5.34
C SER A 256 22.37 -15.49 -4.51
N ARG A 257 21.18 -16.12 -4.47
CA ARG A 257 20.91 -17.39 -3.77
C ARG A 257 21.78 -18.54 -4.25
N TRP A 258 22.16 -18.52 -5.52
CA TRP A 258 22.95 -19.58 -6.16
C TRP A 258 24.46 -19.32 -6.10
N THR A 259 24.88 -18.17 -5.57
CA THR A 259 26.29 -17.91 -5.31
C THR A 259 26.77 -18.66 -4.06
N ILE A 260 28.04 -19.04 -4.02
CA ILE A 260 28.64 -19.70 -2.84
C ILE A 260 28.55 -18.78 -1.60
N THR A 261 28.72 -17.47 -1.79
CA THR A 261 28.61 -16.45 -0.74
C THR A 261 27.19 -16.34 -0.21
N GLY A 262 26.18 -16.23 -1.08
CA GLY A 262 24.77 -16.16 -0.69
C GLY A 262 24.30 -17.46 -0.04
N ALA A 263 24.62 -18.62 -0.61
CA ALA A 263 24.30 -19.90 0.02
C ALA A 263 24.95 -20.05 1.40
N GLY A 264 26.21 -19.61 1.55
CA GLY A 264 26.90 -19.58 2.85
C GLY A 264 26.19 -18.68 3.85
N GLU A 265 25.80 -17.49 3.43
CA GLU A 265 25.08 -16.54 4.28
C GLU A 265 23.74 -17.13 4.78
N SER A 266 22.94 -17.71 3.89
CA SER A 266 21.67 -18.35 4.27
C SER A 266 21.82 -19.48 5.29
N LEU A 267 22.91 -20.24 5.22
CA LEU A 267 23.18 -21.29 6.19
C LEU A 267 23.70 -20.75 7.53
N LEU A 268 24.41 -19.62 7.53
CA LEU A 268 24.78 -18.93 8.76
C LEU A 268 23.55 -18.35 9.47
N TRP A 269 22.57 -17.84 8.72
CA TRP A 269 21.28 -17.42 9.27
C TRP A 269 20.55 -18.57 9.95
N ALA A 270 20.33 -19.68 9.22
CA ALA A 270 19.70 -20.87 9.79
C ALA A 270 20.46 -21.44 11.01
N ALA A 271 21.78 -21.25 11.08
CA ALA A 271 22.61 -21.69 12.20
C ALA A 271 22.55 -20.78 13.44
N SER A 272 22.07 -19.54 13.32
CA SER A 272 21.97 -18.55 14.40
C SER A 272 20.56 -18.41 14.99
N GLY A 273 19.60 -19.23 14.52
CA GLY A 273 18.22 -19.23 15.00
C GLY A 273 17.24 -18.46 14.11
N ASP A 274 17.74 -17.65 13.18
CA ASP A 274 16.92 -16.88 12.25
C ASP A 274 16.54 -17.72 11.00
N GLY A 275 15.30 -18.20 10.96
CA GLY A 275 14.68 -18.81 9.77
C GLY A 275 15.16 -20.23 9.44
N VAL A 276 14.32 -21.23 9.74
CA VAL A 276 14.59 -22.66 9.45
C VAL A 276 14.07 -23.08 8.06
N THR A 277 13.32 -22.22 7.37
CA THR A 277 12.67 -22.56 6.10
C THR A 277 13.63 -22.45 4.92
N GLY A 278 13.73 -23.52 4.11
CA GLY A 278 14.43 -23.47 2.81
C GLY A 278 15.93 -23.79 2.81
N ILE A 279 16.49 -24.43 3.83
CA ILE A 279 17.93 -24.80 3.88
C ILE A 279 18.40 -25.75 2.77
N ALA A 280 17.48 -26.42 2.07
CA ALA A 280 17.80 -27.41 1.03
C ALA A 280 18.58 -26.79 -0.15
N GLN A 281 18.17 -25.62 -0.64
CA GLN A 281 18.81 -24.98 -1.80
C GLN A 281 20.23 -24.49 -1.48
N PRO A 282 20.50 -23.81 -0.35
CA PRO A 282 21.85 -23.45 0.06
C PRO A 282 22.77 -24.67 0.27
N VAL A 283 22.28 -25.73 0.92
CA VAL A 283 23.03 -26.99 1.09
C VAL A 283 23.40 -27.59 -0.25
N VAL A 284 22.44 -27.71 -1.17
CA VAL A 284 22.68 -28.24 -2.53
C VAL A 284 23.69 -27.36 -3.29
N THR A 285 23.65 -26.05 -3.13
CA THR A 285 24.57 -25.13 -3.81
C THR A 285 26.01 -25.31 -3.32
N ILE A 286 26.23 -25.34 -2.00
CA ILE A 286 27.59 -25.51 -1.44
C ILE A 286 28.08 -26.95 -1.66
N ALA A 287 27.30 -27.95 -1.28
CA ALA A 287 27.69 -29.35 -1.41
C ALA A 287 27.84 -29.76 -2.89
N GLY A 288 26.92 -29.31 -3.75
CA GLY A 288 26.97 -29.53 -5.19
C GLY A 288 28.20 -28.88 -5.83
N SER A 289 28.54 -27.64 -5.46
CA SER A 289 29.74 -26.96 -5.96
C SER A 289 31.03 -27.68 -5.52
N ALA A 290 31.09 -28.13 -4.27
CA ALA A 290 32.23 -28.88 -3.74
C ALA A 290 32.36 -30.26 -4.42
N LEU A 291 31.26 -31.03 -4.52
CA LEU A 291 31.25 -32.35 -5.13
C LEU A 291 31.53 -32.31 -6.63
N LEU A 292 30.96 -31.34 -7.35
CA LEU A 292 31.22 -31.13 -8.77
C LEU A 292 32.70 -30.78 -9.00
N GLY A 293 33.24 -29.85 -8.20
CA GLY A 293 34.66 -29.49 -8.26
C GLY A 293 35.58 -30.70 -8.02
N LEU A 294 35.28 -31.52 -7.01
CA LEU A 294 36.03 -32.74 -6.69
C LEU A 294 35.86 -33.84 -7.77
N ALA A 295 34.65 -34.01 -8.32
CA ALA A 295 34.40 -34.97 -9.38
C ALA A 295 35.14 -34.60 -10.67
N VAL A 296 35.15 -33.33 -11.04
CA VAL A 296 35.94 -32.80 -12.17
C VAL A 296 37.43 -33.03 -11.95
N LEU A 297 37.93 -32.78 -10.73
CA LEU A 297 39.32 -33.05 -10.36
C LEU A 297 39.71 -34.53 -10.53
N VAL A 298 38.82 -35.45 -10.19
CA VAL A 298 39.03 -36.91 -10.32
C VAL A 298 38.86 -37.38 -11.77
N ALA A 299 37.86 -36.88 -12.48
CA ALA A 299 37.55 -37.27 -13.87
C ALA A 299 38.64 -36.79 -14.85
N ILE A 300 39.11 -35.55 -14.70
CA ILE A 300 40.19 -35.03 -15.56
C ILE A 300 41.50 -35.78 -15.30
N ARG A 301 41.76 -36.20 -14.06
CA ARG A 301 42.89 -37.10 -13.77
C ARG A 301 42.75 -38.44 -14.50
N TRP A 302 41.54 -38.98 -14.62
CA TRP A 302 41.28 -40.24 -15.32
C TRP A 302 41.48 -40.08 -16.84
N LEU A 303 41.00 -38.97 -17.41
CA LEU A 303 41.15 -38.62 -18.82
C LEU A 303 42.61 -38.29 -19.21
N VAL A 304 43.34 -37.54 -18.37
CA VAL A 304 44.77 -37.24 -18.57
C VAL A 304 45.65 -38.48 -18.41
N ARG A 305 45.15 -39.56 -17.77
CA ARG A 305 45.86 -40.86 -17.73
C ARG A 305 45.81 -41.61 -19.08
N ILE A 306 44.94 -41.19 -20.00
CA ILE A 306 44.73 -41.82 -21.32
C ILE A 306 45.53 -41.10 -22.41
N ASP A 307 45.96 -39.84 -22.19
CA ASP A 307 46.66 -39.06 -23.21
C ASP A 307 47.89 -38.34 -22.61
N VAL A 308 49.02 -39.06 -22.57
CA VAL A 308 50.34 -38.47 -22.29
C VAL A 308 51.34 -38.95 -23.32
N GLU A 309 51.32 -38.33 -24.49
CA GLU A 309 52.53 -38.07 -25.26
C GLU A 309 52.32 -36.79 -26.09
N HIS A 310 52.71 -35.62 -25.54
CA HIS A 310 53.64 -34.69 -26.20
C HIS A 310 53.63 -33.28 -25.57
N HIS A 311 54.84 -32.72 -25.53
CA HIS A 311 55.22 -31.30 -25.44
C HIS A 311 55.82 -30.77 -24.11
N GLY A 312 57.06 -30.29 -24.28
CA GLY A 312 58.03 -29.92 -23.25
C GLY A 312 57.75 -28.60 -22.54
N ALA A 313 58.13 -28.62 -21.26
CA ALA A 313 57.97 -27.54 -20.31
C ALA A 313 59.27 -26.74 -20.19
N LEU A 314 59.16 -25.39 -20.12
CA LEU A 314 59.92 -24.46 -19.26
C LEU A 314 59.76 -22.99 -19.72
N ALA A 315 59.37 -22.73 -20.98
CA ALA A 315 59.04 -21.38 -21.48
C ALA A 315 57.65 -20.88 -21.01
N GLU A 316 56.72 -21.77 -20.67
CA GLU A 316 55.34 -21.45 -20.27
C GLU A 316 55.18 -20.91 -18.83
N VAL A 317 56.09 -21.23 -17.91
CA VAL A 317 55.89 -20.88 -16.49
C VAL A 317 56.07 -19.37 -16.25
N ARG A 318 56.96 -18.71 -16.99
CA ARG A 318 57.18 -17.25 -16.86
C ARG A 318 56.06 -16.43 -17.51
N SER A 319 55.49 -16.89 -18.62
CA SER A 319 54.31 -16.27 -19.24
C SER A 319 53.04 -16.53 -18.40
N TRP A 320 52.91 -17.73 -17.82
CA TRP A 320 51.84 -18.07 -16.87
C TRP A 320 51.86 -17.17 -15.63
N ARG A 321 53.02 -16.96 -15.01
CA ARG A 321 53.18 -16.06 -13.84
C ARG A 321 52.84 -14.60 -14.16
N ARG A 322 53.22 -14.10 -15.34
CA ARG A 322 52.87 -12.75 -15.81
C ARG A 322 51.36 -12.60 -16.05
N ASN A 323 50.73 -13.61 -16.65
CA ASN A 323 49.31 -13.57 -16.95
C ASN A 323 48.45 -13.79 -15.70
N LEU A 324 48.90 -14.58 -14.71
CA LEU A 324 48.26 -14.67 -13.39
C LEU A 324 48.28 -13.32 -12.66
N GLY A 325 49.36 -12.55 -12.82
CA GLY A 325 49.42 -11.16 -12.34
C GLY A 325 48.35 -10.25 -12.95
N LEU A 326 48.00 -10.43 -14.23
CA LEU A 326 46.88 -9.72 -14.86
C LEU A 326 45.53 -10.12 -14.27
N VAL A 327 45.32 -11.42 -13.97
CA VAL A 327 44.07 -11.87 -13.34
C VAL A 327 43.92 -11.33 -11.92
N LEU A 328 44.99 -11.34 -11.13
CA LEU A 328 45.01 -10.77 -9.79
C LEU A 328 44.83 -9.24 -9.81
N ALA A 329 45.42 -8.54 -10.78
CA ALA A 329 45.23 -7.09 -10.96
C ALA A 329 43.78 -6.75 -11.38
N SER A 330 43.19 -7.52 -12.29
CA SER A 330 41.77 -7.37 -12.67
C SER A 330 40.85 -7.63 -11.49
N ALA A 331 41.06 -8.70 -10.72
CA ALA A 331 40.28 -9.00 -9.52
C ALA A 331 40.40 -7.87 -8.49
N THR A 332 41.60 -7.31 -8.30
CA THR A 332 41.85 -6.19 -7.37
C THR A 332 41.19 -4.89 -7.83
N CYS A 333 41.26 -4.56 -9.13
CA CYS A 333 40.55 -3.40 -9.71
C CYS A 333 39.03 -3.53 -9.57
N LEU A 334 38.47 -4.73 -9.76
CA LEU A 334 37.04 -5.00 -9.56
C LEU A 334 36.63 -4.73 -8.10
N THR A 335 37.46 -5.12 -7.12
CA THR A 335 37.24 -4.85 -5.70
C THR A 335 37.32 -3.36 -5.35
N ILE A 336 38.33 -2.65 -5.87
CA ILE A 336 38.51 -1.20 -5.62
C ILE A 336 37.38 -0.38 -6.25
N LEU A 337 36.97 -0.70 -7.48
CA LEU A 337 35.85 -0.01 -8.15
C LEU A 337 34.53 -0.18 -7.40
N ALA A 338 34.25 -1.39 -6.89
CA ALA A 338 33.10 -1.64 -6.04
C ALA A 338 33.13 -0.82 -4.73
N THR A 339 34.31 -0.58 -4.17
CA THR A 339 34.49 0.19 -2.92
C THR A 339 34.41 1.71 -3.14
N ALA A 340 34.78 2.21 -4.32
CA ALA A 340 34.71 3.65 -4.62
C ALA A 340 33.28 4.13 -4.95
N LEU A 341 32.45 3.29 -5.58
CA LEU A 341 31.09 3.68 -5.97
C LEU A 341 30.07 3.68 -4.81
N THR A 342 30.27 2.84 -3.80
CA THR A 342 29.46 2.86 -2.55
C THR A 342 29.49 4.22 -1.85
N SER A 343 30.59 4.95 -1.98
CA SER A 343 30.77 6.26 -1.35
C SER A 343 30.08 7.41 -2.10
N ALA A 344 29.69 7.20 -3.37
CA ALA A 344 29.20 8.25 -4.25
C ALA A 344 27.66 8.33 -4.37
N LEU A 345 26.94 7.31 -3.89
CA LEU A 345 25.49 7.13 -4.14
C LEU A 345 24.57 7.43 -2.93
N HIS A 346 25.12 7.84 -1.77
CA HIS A 346 24.35 8.27 -0.59
C HIS A 346 23.72 9.67 -0.73
N SER A 347 23.11 9.98 -1.88
CA SER A 347 22.30 11.19 -2.05
C SER A 347 20.91 10.78 -2.49
N GLU A 348 20.04 10.59 -1.50
CA GLU A 348 18.65 10.17 -1.68
C GLU A 348 17.80 11.31 -2.24
N ALA A 349 16.91 10.95 -3.18
CA ALA A 349 15.79 11.75 -3.59
C ALA A 349 14.52 10.89 -3.43
N VAL A 350 13.61 11.33 -2.57
CA VAL A 350 12.32 10.67 -2.29
C VAL A 350 11.20 11.35 -3.09
N PRO A 351 10.33 10.61 -3.80
CA PRO A 351 9.05 11.13 -4.27
C PRO A 351 7.93 10.98 -3.21
N ARG A 352 7.16 12.05 -2.98
CA ARG A 352 5.88 12.12 -2.20
C ARG A 352 4.67 11.74 -3.10
N PRO A 353 3.54 11.19 -2.57
CA PRO A 353 2.43 12.01 -2.01
C PRO A 353 1.56 11.46 -0.82
N LEU A 354 1.20 12.41 0.07
CA LEU A 354 0.01 12.73 0.92
C LEU A 354 -0.85 11.65 1.65
N ALA A 355 -1.04 11.83 2.98
CA ALA A 355 -2.34 11.66 3.65
C ALA A 355 -2.66 12.91 4.52
N SER A 356 -3.95 13.18 4.76
CA SER A 356 -4.44 14.45 5.30
C SER A 356 -4.56 14.44 6.83
N LEU A 357 -3.86 15.36 7.51
CA LEU A 357 -4.10 15.80 8.89
C LEU A 357 -5.11 16.95 8.89
N ALA A 358 -6.41 16.63 8.80
CA ALA A 358 -7.44 17.65 8.75
C ALA A 358 -7.55 18.40 10.09
N SER A 359 -7.72 19.72 10.01
CA SER A 359 -7.94 20.62 11.14
C SER A 359 -9.36 21.20 11.10
N THR A 360 -9.77 21.89 12.15
CA THR A 360 -11.01 22.66 12.16
C THR A 360 -10.73 24.16 12.17
N THR A 361 -11.62 24.90 11.51
CA THR A 361 -11.69 26.36 11.66
C THR A 361 -12.07 26.75 13.08
N GLN A 362 -11.95 28.03 13.41
CA GLN A 362 -12.39 28.53 14.71
C GLN A 362 -13.88 28.31 14.89
N CYS A 363 -14.26 28.01 16.13
CA CYS A 363 -15.66 27.82 16.48
C CYS A 363 -16.49 29.06 16.14
N ILE A 364 -17.46 28.89 15.24
CA ILE A 364 -18.45 29.91 14.93
C ILE A 364 -19.69 29.68 15.81
N PRO A 365 -20.05 30.62 16.69
CA PRO A 365 -21.23 30.49 17.52
C PRO A 365 -22.50 30.36 16.67
N ALA A 366 -23.19 29.22 16.78
CA ALA A 366 -24.43 28.93 16.06
C ALA A 366 -25.67 29.45 16.80
N GLY A 367 -25.53 29.56 18.14
CA GLY A 367 -26.66 29.65 19.06
C GLY A 367 -27.42 28.31 19.16
N PRO A 368 -28.40 28.20 20.07
CA PRO A 368 -29.20 27.00 20.20
C PRO A 368 -30.00 26.70 18.93
N VAL A 369 -30.21 25.42 18.68
CA VAL A 369 -31.03 24.90 17.56
C VAL A 369 -32.21 24.13 18.16
N GLU A 370 -33.36 24.78 18.22
CA GLU A 370 -34.61 24.22 18.77
C GLU A 370 -35.64 23.98 17.66
N ASP A 371 -35.60 24.77 16.58
CA ASP A 371 -36.53 24.67 15.47
C ASP A 371 -35.91 24.86 14.06
N VAL A 372 -36.77 24.84 13.05
CA VAL A 372 -36.40 25.01 11.63
C VAL A 372 -35.92 26.43 11.32
N ASP A 373 -36.41 27.44 12.04
CA ASP A 373 -35.97 28.81 11.85
C ASP A 373 -34.55 29.00 12.39
N ASP A 374 -34.17 28.29 13.45
CA ASP A 374 -32.80 28.23 13.95
C ASP A 374 -31.85 27.58 12.94
N LEU A 375 -32.23 26.43 12.35
CA LEU A 375 -31.46 25.80 11.27
C LEU A 375 -31.28 26.75 10.08
N ASN A 376 -32.35 27.46 9.70
CA ASN A 376 -32.31 28.42 8.60
C ASN A 376 -31.59 29.73 8.95
N ARG A 377 -31.41 30.05 10.23
CA ARG A 377 -30.53 31.14 10.67
C ARG A 377 -29.08 30.74 10.46
N ILE A 378 -28.71 29.52 10.83
CA ILE A 378 -27.35 28.98 10.67
C ILE A 378 -26.91 29.02 9.21
N THR A 379 -27.77 28.61 8.27
CA THR A 379 -27.42 28.62 6.83
C THR A 379 -27.22 30.02 6.24
N ARG A 380 -27.65 31.07 6.96
CA ARG A 380 -27.48 32.48 6.55
C ARG A 380 -26.26 33.14 7.19
N LEU A 381 -25.56 32.46 8.11
CA LEU A 381 -24.33 32.98 8.70
C LEU A 381 -23.23 33.09 7.64
N ARG A 382 -22.57 34.24 7.61
CA ARG A 382 -21.39 34.51 6.75
C ARG A 382 -20.08 34.55 7.55
N ALA A 383 -20.10 33.97 8.75
CA ALA A 383 -19.01 34.13 9.70
C ALA A 383 -17.77 33.27 9.39
N GLU A 384 -17.85 32.35 8.44
CA GLU A 384 -16.77 31.41 8.12
C GLU A 384 -16.23 31.58 6.69
N PRO A 385 -15.02 32.14 6.49
CA PRO A 385 -14.40 32.28 5.17
C PRO A 385 -14.28 30.97 4.39
N ALA A 386 -14.09 29.83 5.06
CA ALA A 386 -13.94 28.52 4.44
C ALA A 386 -15.23 27.94 3.84
N LEU A 387 -16.39 28.57 4.09
CA LEU A 387 -17.69 28.15 3.59
C LEU A 387 -18.59 29.37 3.42
N GLN A 388 -18.78 29.86 2.20
CA GLN A 388 -19.63 31.02 1.84
C GLN A 388 -20.89 30.63 1.03
N GLY A 389 -20.79 29.60 0.19
CA GLY A 389 -21.89 28.95 -0.52
C GLY A 389 -21.63 27.44 -0.59
N GLY A 390 -22.67 26.62 -0.68
CA GLY A 390 -22.55 25.17 -0.77
C GLY A 390 -23.88 24.53 -1.13
N ASP A 391 -23.84 23.53 -2.00
CA ASP A 391 -24.97 22.61 -2.22
C ASP A 391 -24.75 21.26 -1.56
N VAL A 392 -25.79 20.42 -1.62
CA VAL A 392 -25.90 19.16 -0.87
C VAL A 392 -25.89 19.44 0.64
N GLY A 393 -26.62 18.63 1.39
CA GLY A 393 -26.76 18.84 2.83
C GLY A 393 -26.84 17.55 3.61
N VAL A 394 -26.21 16.46 3.15
CA VAL A 394 -26.32 15.17 3.85
C VAL A 394 -25.69 15.26 5.22
N SER A 395 -26.32 14.65 6.21
CA SER A 395 -25.92 14.74 7.61
C SER A 395 -25.92 13.37 8.27
N ALA A 396 -25.00 13.15 9.20
CA ALA A 396 -25.04 12.02 10.12
C ALA A 396 -24.72 12.48 11.54
N HIS A 397 -25.35 11.84 12.52
CA HIS A 397 -25.06 12.04 13.94
C HIS A 397 -23.88 11.17 14.38
N LEU A 398 -23.06 11.71 15.27
CA LEU A 398 -21.99 11.01 15.96
C LEU A 398 -22.46 10.63 17.36
N SER A 399 -22.01 9.50 17.88
CA SER A 399 -22.39 9.02 19.23
C SER A 399 -21.98 9.96 20.38
N ASP A 400 -21.03 10.88 20.14
CA ASP A 400 -20.61 11.89 21.11
C ASP A 400 -21.49 13.16 21.13
N GLY A 401 -22.61 13.16 20.39
CA GLY A 401 -23.59 14.25 20.36
C GLY A 401 -23.29 15.33 19.32
N ARG A 402 -22.17 15.25 18.60
CA ARG A 402 -21.87 16.10 17.45
C ARG A 402 -22.53 15.53 16.19
N SER A 403 -22.53 16.31 15.11
CA SER A 403 -23.03 15.89 13.81
C SER A 403 -22.07 16.32 12.70
N ILE A 404 -22.03 15.55 11.62
CA ILE A 404 -21.25 15.88 10.43
C ILE A 404 -22.19 16.21 9.30
N TRP A 405 -21.98 17.37 8.67
CA TRP A 405 -22.73 17.78 7.49
C TRP A 405 -21.79 17.88 6.30
N MET A 406 -22.13 17.21 5.21
CA MET A 406 -21.33 17.20 3.98
C MET A 406 -22.03 18.00 2.90
N PHE A 407 -21.21 18.77 2.18
CA PHE A 407 -21.62 19.62 1.08
C PHE A 407 -20.86 19.19 -0.18
N GLY A 408 -21.51 19.36 -1.33
CA GLY A 408 -20.89 19.27 -2.65
C GLY A 408 -20.15 20.54 -2.96
N ASP A 409 -20.35 21.05 -4.18
CA ASP A 409 -19.64 22.21 -4.69
C ASP A 409 -19.79 23.38 -3.68
N THR A 410 -18.64 23.86 -3.21
CA THR A 410 -18.54 24.78 -2.08
C THR A 410 -17.74 26.02 -2.48
N LEU A 411 -18.36 27.19 -2.34
CA LEU A 411 -17.74 28.49 -2.53
C LEU A 411 -17.11 28.96 -1.22
N ARG A 412 -15.87 29.45 -1.30
CA ARG A 412 -15.13 30.05 -0.18
C ARG A 412 -14.90 31.54 -0.44
N ASP A 413 -14.56 32.28 0.61
CA ASP A 413 -14.24 33.71 0.48
C ASP A 413 -12.96 33.90 -0.36
N GLU A 414 -12.90 34.94 -1.19
CA GLU A 414 -11.72 35.23 -2.03
C GLU A 414 -10.43 35.43 -1.22
N LYS A 415 -10.55 35.84 0.05
CA LYS A 415 -9.43 36.06 0.96
C LYS A 415 -9.04 34.80 1.74
N PHE A 416 -9.78 33.70 1.59
CA PHE A 416 -9.44 32.44 2.24
C PHE A 416 -8.12 31.90 1.69
N SER A 417 -7.21 31.50 2.59
CA SER A 417 -5.94 30.89 2.22
C SER A 417 -6.16 29.43 1.79
N GLY A 418 -6.60 29.22 0.56
CA GLY A 418 -6.88 27.90 -0.02
C GLY A 418 -7.60 28.00 -1.36
N ALA A 419 -8.12 26.87 -1.85
CA ALA A 419 -8.94 26.88 -3.06
C ALA A 419 -10.25 27.65 -2.80
N GLY A 420 -10.55 28.64 -3.64
CA GLY A 420 -11.77 29.46 -3.54
C GLY A 420 -13.06 28.72 -3.91
N PHE A 421 -12.92 27.58 -4.59
CA PHE A 421 -13.99 26.65 -4.93
C PHE A 421 -13.49 25.22 -4.76
N VAL A 422 -14.28 24.36 -4.12
CA VAL A 422 -13.96 22.94 -3.92
C VAL A 422 -15.18 22.08 -4.20
N ARG A 423 -14.96 20.86 -4.69
CA ARG A 423 -16.03 19.92 -5.08
C ARG A 423 -16.83 19.36 -3.92
N ASN A 424 -16.26 19.40 -2.72
CA ASN A 424 -16.92 18.95 -1.52
C ASN A 424 -16.29 19.60 -0.28
N SER A 425 -17.09 19.72 0.78
CA SER A 425 -16.64 20.20 2.08
C SER A 425 -17.42 19.54 3.22
N MET A 426 -16.89 19.68 4.44
CA MET A 426 -17.46 19.09 5.64
C MET A 426 -17.56 20.12 6.76
N LEU A 427 -18.71 20.16 7.42
CA LEU A 427 -18.91 20.82 8.70
C LEU A 427 -18.96 19.78 9.82
N LEU A 428 -18.25 20.07 10.90
CA LEU A 428 -18.44 19.48 12.20
C LEU A 428 -19.34 20.43 13.01
N VAL A 429 -20.48 19.90 13.44
CA VAL A 429 -21.55 20.65 14.11
C VAL A 429 -21.64 20.16 15.56
N GLU A 430 -21.38 21.06 16.49
CA GLU A 430 -21.62 20.87 17.92
C GLU A 430 -22.84 21.70 18.36
N PRO A 431 -23.40 21.49 19.55
CA PRO A 431 -24.66 22.14 19.98
C PRO A 431 -24.67 23.67 19.89
N ASP A 432 -23.53 24.33 20.11
CA ASP A 432 -23.38 25.79 20.06
C ASP A 432 -22.31 26.27 19.06
N CYS A 433 -21.69 25.33 18.33
CA CYS A 433 -20.48 25.57 17.55
C CYS A 433 -20.56 24.98 16.14
N LEU A 434 -20.14 25.75 15.15
CA LEU A 434 -19.96 25.28 13.78
C LEU A 434 -18.50 25.43 13.38
N GLN A 435 -17.94 24.36 12.82
CA GLN A 435 -16.56 24.34 12.36
C GLN A 435 -16.48 23.68 10.99
N VAL A 436 -15.84 24.34 10.02
CA VAL A 436 -15.43 23.71 8.77
C VAL A 436 -14.19 22.85 9.03
N VAL A 437 -14.25 21.60 8.56
CA VAL A 437 -13.12 20.68 8.54
C VAL A 437 -12.28 20.98 7.31
N LEU A 438 -11.00 21.30 7.52
CA LEU A 438 -10.05 21.71 6.50
C LEU A 438 -8.93 20.67 6.38
N PRO A 439 -8.76 20.03 5.21
CA PRO A 439 -7.59 19.20 4.97
C PRO A 439 -6.32 20.07 4.91
N GLU A 440 -5.16 19.49 5.20
CA GLU A 440 -3.87 20.20 5.14
C GLU A 440 -3.59 20.81 3.75
N SER A 441 -4.09 20.15 2.69
CA SER A 441 -3.97 20.64 1.32
C SER A 441 -4.69 21.97 1.06
N GLY A 442 -5.61 22.39 1.94
CA GLY A 442 -6.51 23.51 1.70
C GLY A 442 -7.55 23.27 0.59
N GLY A 443 -7.65 22.05 0.08
CA GLY A 443 -8.55 21.63 -1.00
C GLY A 443 -9.90 21.10 -0.52
N ALA A 444 -10.50 20.23 -1.34
CA ALA A 444 -11.70 19.46 -1.01
C ALA A 444 -11.41 18.41 0.07
N ILE A 445 -12.40 18.08 0.91
CA ILE A 445 -12.21 17.13 2.03
C ILE A 445 -12.07 15.69 1.55
N ILE A 446 -12.75 15.34 0.45
CA ILE A 446 -12.46 14.20 -0.42
C ILE A 446 -11.65 14.79 -1.60
N PRO A 447 -10.34 14.55 -1.67
CA PRO A 447 -9.48 15.20 -2.65
C PRO A 447 -9.81 14.74 -4.08
N ASP A 448 -9.75 15.68 -5.01
CA ASP A 448 -9.90 15.38 -6.44
C ASP A 448 -8.71 14.53 -6.94
N ARG A 449 -8.97 13.68 -7.95
CA ARG A 449 -7.93 12.90 -8.62
C ARG A 449 -7.03 13.80 -9.47
N GLU A 450 -5.80 13.35 -9.72
CA GLU A 450 -4.82 14.08 -10.55
C GLU A 450 -5.31 14.32 -12.00
N ASP A 451 -6.22 13.48 -12.50
CA ASP A 451 -6.82 13.60 -13.82
C ASP A 451 -8.05 14.52 -13.88
N GLY A 452 -8.34 15.24 -12.79
CA GLY A 452 -9.40 16.26 -12.71
C GLY A 452 -10.79 15.71 -12.40
N VAL A 453 -10.91 14.42 -12.06
CA VAL A 453 -12.16 13.84 -11.55
C VAL A 453 -12.34 14.21 -10.08
N GLY A 454 -13.47 14.86 -9.77
CA GLY A 454 -13.85 15.22 -8.40
C GLY A 454 -14.93 14.33 -7.83
N TYR A 455 -15.29 14.58 -6.57
CA TYR A 455 -16.25 13.77 -5.81
C TYR A 455 -17.38 14.63 -5.22
N TRP A 456 -18.63 14.29 -5.53
CA TRP A 456 -19.82 14.89 -4.93
C TRP A 456 -20.48 13.94 -3.94
N PRO A 457 -20.57 14.29 -2.64
CA PRO A 457 -21.22 13.45 -1.65
C PRO A 457 -22.71 13.29 -1.96
N MET A 458 -23.22 12.08 -1.82
CA MET A 458 -24.63 11.74 -2.05
C MET A 458 -25.33 11.24 -0.78
N SER A 459 -24.61 10.53 0.07
CA SER A 459 -25.11 10.08 1.38
C SER A 459 -23.97 9.91 2.37
N VAL A 460 -24.30 9.99 3.65
CA VAL A 460 -23.36 9.79 4.75
C VAL A 460 -24.01 8.91 5.81
N THR A 461 -23.25 7.98 6.37
CA THR A 461 -23.67 7.14 7.49
C THR A 461 -22.53 6.98 8.48
N THR A 462 -22.87 6.79 9.74
CA THR A 462 -21.94 6.60 10.84
C THR A 462 -22.05 5.18 11.38
N LEU A 463 -20.90 4.62 11.74
CA LEU A 463 -20.76 3.33 12.38
C LEU A 463 -19.98 3.54 13.66
N ASP A 464 -20.69 3.52 14.78
CA ASP A 464 -20.09 3.73 16.09
C ASP A 464 -19.15 2.57 16.44
N LYS A 465 -17.94 2.91 16.87
CA LYS A 465 -16.95 1.99 17.42
C LYS A 465 -16.51 2.52 18.79
N PRO A 466 -15.97 1.68 19.68
CA PRO A 466 -15.45 2.18 20.95
C PRO A 466 -14.34 3.23 20.74
N GLY A 467 -14.59 4.48 21.15
CA GLY A 467 -13.63 5.59 21.11
C GLY A 467 -13.58 6.39 19.80
N TYR A 468 -14.33 5.98 18.76
CA TYR A 468 -14.40 6.70 17.49
C TYR A 468 -15.63 6.29 16.67
N ALA A 469 -16.07 7.15 15.75
CA ALA A 469 -17.03 6.80 14.70
C ALA A 469 -16.31 6.58 13.37
N LEU A 470 -16.69 5.53 12.66
CA LEU A 470 -16.35 5.37 11.25
C LEU A 470 -17.46 6.01 10.41
N VAL A 471 -17.14 7.08 9.69
CA VAL A 471 -18.06 7.78 8.81
C VAL A 471 -17.83 7.29 7.39
N VAL A 472 -18.89 6.80 6.76
CA VAL A 472 -18.89 6.34 5.38
C VAL A 472 -19.66 7.35 4.55
N VAL A 473 -18.98 8.01 3.63
CA VAL A 473 -19.57 8.93 2.66
C VAL A 473 -19.61 8.25 1.31
N ALA A 474 -20.80 8.00 0.79
CA ALA A 474 -20.93 7.62 -0.61
C ALA A 474 -20.95 8.89 -1.48
N ALA A 475 -20.14 8.87 -2.53
CA ALA A 475 -19.95 9.99 -3.43
C ALA A 475 -20.07 9.55 -4.89
N GLN A 476 -20.41 10.50 -5.74
CA GLN A 476 -20.40 10.38 -7.19
C GLN A 476 -19.09 10.96 -7.72
N ARG A 477 -18.43 10.22 -8.61
CA ARG A 477 -17.31 10.75 -9.40
C ARG A 477 -17.83 11.63 -10.51
N VAL A 478 -17.22 12.80 -10.66
CA VAL A 478 -17.69 13.83 -11.60
C VAL A 478 -16.52 14.39 -12.39
N ARG A 479 -16.72 14.54 -13.69
CA ARG A 479 -15.77 15.22 -14.58
C ARG A 479 -16.44 16.42 -15.23
N THR A 480 -15.77 17.56 -15.23
CA THR A 480 -16.21 18.74 -15.98
C THR A 480 -15.99 18.52 -17.47
N THR A 481 -17.04 18.70 -18.26
CA THR A 481 -17.02 18.64 -19.72
C THR A 481 -16.98 20.03 -20.35
N ASP A 482 -17.59 21.02 -19.71
CA ASP A 482 -17.51 22.43 -20.09
C ASP A 482 -17.42 23.30 -18.82
N SER A 483 -16.36 24.11 -18.72
CA SER A 483 -16.13 24.98 -17.56
C SER A 483 -16.98 26.26 -17.59
N ASP A 484 -17.53 26.62 -18.74
CA ASP A 484 -18.36 27.82 -18.91
C ASP A 484 -19.86 27.51 -18.74
N ASP A 485 -20.24 26.23 -18.67
CA ASP A 485 -21.59 25.76 -18.38
C ASP A 485 -21.68 25.19 -16.95
N ALA A 486 -22.57 25.75 -16.12
CA ALA A 486 -22.82 25.25 -14.77
C ALA A 486 -23.35 23.80 -14.73
N PHE A 487 -23.84 23.29 -15.87
CA PHE A 487 -24.29 21.90 -16.05
C PHE A 487 -23.36 21.07 -16.94
N GLY A 488 -22.19 21.61 -17.30
CA GLY A 488 -21.18 20.97 -18.13
C GLY A 488 -20.39 19.92 -17.36
N PHE A 489 -21.04 18.84 -16.95
CA PHE A 489 -20.39 17.73 -16.24
C PHE A 489 -20.97 16.36 -16.59
N GLU A 490 -20.19 15.32 -16.34
CA GLU A 490 -20.59 13.92 -16.47
C GLU A 490 -20.37 13.17 -15.16
N ALA A 491 -21.36 12.34 -14.84
CA ALA A 491 -21.37 11.40 -13.73
C ALA A 491 -20.67 10.09 -14.12
N LEU A 492 -19.52 9.78 -13.52
CA LEU A 492 -18.68 8.64 -13.96
C LEU A 492 -18.90 7.35 -13.17
N GLY A 493 -19.59 7.43 -12.04
CA GLY A 493 -19.92 6.27 -11.21
C GLY A 493 -19.64 6.49 -9.72
N PRO A 494 -19.99 5.50 -8.89
CA PRO A 494 -19.95 5.65 -7.44
C PRO A 494 -18.52 5.55 -6.88
N ALA A 495 -18.33 6.14 -5.71
CA ALA A 495 -17.13 6.05 -4.88
C ALA A 495 -17.52 6.06 -3.39
N ILE A 496 -16.67 5.49 -2.55
CA ILE A 496 -16.85 5.46 -1.10
C ILE A 496 -15.64 6.14 -0.46
N ALA A 497 -15.87 7.21 0.29
CA ALA A 497 -14.88 7.83 1.16
C ALA A 497 -15.14 7.41 2.61
N GLN A 498 -14.09 7.00 3.33
CA GLN A 498 -14.17 6.59 4.73
C GLN A 498 -13.38 7.55 5.59
N PHE A 499 -14.00 8.03 6.67
CA PHE A 499 -13.36 8.89 7.66
C PHE A 499 -13.39 8.23 9.03
N VAL A 500 -12.32 8.40 9.80
CA VAL A 500 -12.33 8.12 11.25
C VAL A 500 -12.57 9.43 11.97
N VAL A 501 -13.46 9.41 12.95
CA VAL A 501 -13.76 10.56 13.80
C VAL A 501 -13.59 10.11 15.24
N PRO A 502 -12.44 10.40 15.88
CA PRO A 502 -12.28 10.13 17.29
C PRO A 502 -13.33 10.89 18.11
N ASP A 503 -13.72 10.34 19.26
CA ASP A 503 -14.63 11.02 20.19
C ASP A 503 -14.03 12.38 20.59
N GLY A 504 -14.78 13.47 20.38
CA GLY A 504 -14.28 14.85 20.55
C GLY A 504 -13.17 15.28 19.57
N GLY A 505 -12.76 14.42 18.64
CA GLY A 505 -11.71 14.67 17.65
C GLY A 505 -12.21 15.20 16.31
N VAL A 506 -11.28 15.45 15.38
CA VAL A 506 -11.58 15.98 14.04
C VAL A 506 -11.67 14.83 13.03
N PRO A 507 -12.65 14.82 12.10
CA PRO A 507 -12.72 13.82 11.04
C PRO A 507 -11.45 13.73 10.20
N GLN A 508 -10.90 12.52 10.05
CA GLN A 508 -9.71 12.24 9.24
C GLN A 508 -10.07 11.29 8.11
N LEU A 509 -9.73 11.67 6.88
CA LEU A 509 -9.94 10.81 5.71
C LEU A 509 -8.97 9.62 5.75
N ILE A 510 -9.50 8.41 5.74
CA ILE A 510 -8.74 7.16 5.75
C ILE A 510 -8.48 6.68 4.32
N ALA A 511 -9.52 6.69 3.49
CA ALA A 511 -9.48 6.13 2.15
C ALA A 511 -10.61 6.67 1.27
N VAL A 512 -10.36 6.70 -0.03
CA VAL A 512 -11.37 6.89 -1.09
C VAL A 512 -11.26 5.70 -2.02
N THR A 513 -12.38 5.01 -2.25
CA THR A 513 -12.44 3.84 -3.13
C THR A 513 -13.43 4.08 -4.26
N ASP A 514 -12.92 4.12 -5.48
CA ASP A 514 -13.74 4.19 -6.69
C ASP A 514 -14.42 2.82 -6.94
N ILE A 515 -15.74 2.82 -7.08
CA ILE A 515 -16.53 1.59 -7.25
C ILE A 515 -16.77 1.35 -8.75
N GLY A 516 -15.92 0.50 -9.35
CA GLY A 516 -15.95 0.18 -10.77
C GLY A 516 -15.31 1.25 -11.67
N ALA A 517 -15.17 0.94 -12.96
CA ALA A 517 -14.57 1.86 -13.93
C ALA A 517 -15.41 3.12 -14.17
N ASP A 518 -14.74 4.23 -14.49
CA ASP A 518 -15.34 5.50 -14.91
C ASP A 518 -16.16 5.28 -16.19
N ASP A 519 -17.46 5.57 -16.12
CA ASP A 519 -18.43 5.32 -17.18
C ASP A 519 -19.67 6.18 -16.97
N ALA A 520 -20.05 6.95 -17.98
CA ALA A 520 -21.18 7.87 -17.93
C ALA A 520 -22.54 7.21 -18.20
N ASP A 521 -22.58 5.89 -18.43
CA ASP A 521 -23.83 5.16 -18.68
C ASP A 521 -24.77 5.18 -17.47
N THR A 522 -25.86 5.96 -17.57
CA THR A 522 -26.85 6.13 -16.50
C THR A 522 -27.67 4.87 -16.21
N ARG A 523 -27.57 3.82 -17.03
CA ARG A 523 -28.21 2.52 -16.76
C ARG A 523 -27.47 1.75 -15.67
N ARG A 524 -26.21 2.12 -15.39
CA ARG A 524 -25.47 1.56 -14.26
C ARG A 524 -25.96 2.26 -12.97
N PRO A 525 -26.46 1.53 -11.97
CA PRO A 525 -26.91 2.16 -10.74
C PRO A 525 -25.79 2.94 -10.05
N MET A 526 -26.08 4.20 -9.72
CA MET A 526 -25.22 5.06 -8.90
C MET A 526 -25.33 4.65 -7.43
N TRP A 527 -24.67 3.56 -7.05
CA TRP A 527 -24.75 3.02 -5.70
C TRP A 527 -24.32 4.02 -4.63
N GLY A 528 -25.09 4.11 -3.54
CA GLY A 528 -24.86 5.10 -2.49
C GLY A 528 -25.53 6.45 -2.74
N ALA A 529 -26.39 6.54 -3.76
CA ALA A 529 -27.38 7.62 -3.93
C ALA A 529 -28.18 7.88 -2.65
N ALA A 530 -28.43 6.81 -1.88
CA ALA A 530 -28.79 6.86 -0.47
C ALA A 530 -28.15 5.66 0.26
N ALA A 531 -28.00 5.76 1.57
CA ALA A 531 -27.46 4.69 2.41
C ALA A 531 -28.23 4.62 3.74
N ALA A 532 -28.42 3.41 4.25
CA ALA A 532 -29.08 3.18 5.53
C ALA A 532 -28.47 1.96 6.22
N VAL A 533 -28.20 2.07 7.53
CA VAL A 533 -27.74 0.95 8.36
C VAL A 533 -28.95 0.33 9.04
N SER A 534 -29.10 -0.99 8.95
CA SER A 534 -30.13 -1.72 9.69
C SER A 534 -29.66 -3.14 10.02
N GLY A 535 -29.70 -3.48 11.31
CA GLY A 535 -29.12 -4.72 11.82
C GLY A 535 -27.62 -4.80 11.54
N GLU A 536 -27.17 -5.91 10.94
CA GLU A 536 -25.77 -6.15 10.58
C GLU A 536 -25.37 -5.61 9.19
N TRP A 537 -26.32 -5.00 8.46
CA TRP A 537 -26.14 -4.65 7.05
C TRP A 537 -26.13 -3.13 6.85
N LEU A 538 -25.20 -2.68 6.01
CA LEU A 538 -25.29 -1.39 5.32
C LEU A 538 -25.98 -1.59 3.98
N TYR A 539 -27.14 -0.95 3.80
CA TYR A 539 -27.88 -0.91 2.56
C TYR A 539 -27.43 0.30 1.74
N LEU A 540 -27.05 0.06 0.49
CA LEU A 540 -26.61 1.07 -0.46
C LEU A 540 -27.62 1.10 -1.60
N TYR A 541 -28.43 2.15 -1.63
CA TYR A 541 -29.43 2.35 -2.67
C TYR A 541 -28.77 3.02 -3.88
N GLY A 542 -29.09 2.51 -5.07
CA GLY A 542 -28.54 3.02 -6.33
C GLY A 542 -29.63 3.48 -7.27
N THR A 543 -29.39 4.57 -7.97
CA THR A 543 -30.33 5.13 -8.96
C THR A 543 -29.84 4.90 -10.37
N ALA A 544 -30.71 4.42 -11.27
CA ALA A 544 -30.41 4.19 -12.68
C ALA A 544 -31.55 4.66 -13.59
N ARG A 545 -31.23 5.01 -14.85
CA ARG A 545 -32.22 5.30 -15.90
C ARG A 545 -31.65 5.11 -17.29
N GLU A 546 -32.51 4.96 -18.27
CA GLU A 546 -32.12 5.00 -19.69
C GLU A 546 -31.45 6.33 -20.04
N PRO A 547 -30.42 6.34 -20.91
CA PRO A 547 -29.84 7.58 -21.43
C PRO A 547 -30.89 8.34 -22.25
N ASP A 548 -30.83 9.67 -22.21
CA ASP A 548 -31.78 10.57 -22.90
C ASP A 548 -33.26 10.24 -22.62
N PRO A 549 -33.69 10.15 -21.34
CA PRO A 549 -35.06 9.80 -21.04
C PRO A 549 -36.03 10.92 -21.47
N PRO A 550 -37.33 10.61 -21.67
CA PRO A 550 -38.35 11.64 -21.85
C PRO A 550 -38.29 12.70 -20.74
N LEU A 551 -38.60 13.95 -21.07
CA LEU A 551 -38.68 15.03 -20.08
C LEU A 551 -39.63 14.66 -18.94
N GLY A 552 -39.19 14.87 -17.70
CA GLY A 552 -39.97 14.51 -16.51
C GLY A 552 -39.94 13.00 -16.21
N THR A 553 -38.85 12.31 -16.52
CA THR A 553 -38.62 10.93 -16.04
C THR A 553 -37.60 10.96 -14.90
N GLY A 554 -37.93 10.30 -13.78
CA GLY A 554 -37.02 10.11 -12.66
C GLY A 554 -35.96 9.05 -12.90
N PHE A 555 -35.41 8.54 -11.80
CA PHE A 555 -34.53 7.38 -11.77
C PHE A 555 -35.25 6.18 -11.12
N ALA A 556 -34.95 4.98 -11.60
CA ALA A 556 -35.31 3.74 -10.93
C ALA A 556 -34.41 3.53 -9.69
N LEU A 557 -34.98 3.00 -8.62
CA LEU A 557 -34.27 2.71 -7.37
C LEU A 557 -33.91 1.23 -7.29
N HIS A 558 -32.68 0.92 -6.94
CA HIS A 558 -32.17 -0.43 -6.70
C HIS A 558 -31.51 -0.50 -5.32
N VAL A 559 -31.24 -1.71 -4.81
CA VAL A 559 -30.52 -1.88 -3.53
C VAL A 559 -29.42 -2.94 -3.60
N ALA A 560 -28.27 -2.56 -3.04
CA ALA A 560 -27.19 -3.45 -2.67
C ALA A 560 -27.07 -3.49 -1.14
N ARG A 561 -26.42 -4.51 -0.61
CA ARG A 561 -26.02 -4.56 0.79
C ARG A 561 -24.62 -5.13 0.96
N VAL A 562 -23.98 -4.73 2.04
CA VAL A 562 -22.66 -5.18 2.46
C VAL A 562 -22.56 -5.11 3.98
N ALA A 563 -21.71 -5.93 4.59
CA ALA A 563 -21.34 -5.72 5.98
C ALA A 563 -20.63 -4.34 6.07
N PRO A 564 -20.95 -3.49 7.04
CA PRO A 564 -20.41 -2.13 7.09
C PRO A 564 -18.88 -2.06 7.02
N ASP A 565 -18.18 -3.00 7.68
CA ASP A 565 -16.70 -3.09 7.68
C ASP A 565 -16.10 -3.49 6.31
N HIS A 566 -16.93 -3.87 5.33
CA HIS A 566 -16.51 -4.26 3.98
C HIS A 566 -17.04 -3.31 2.90
N VAL A 567 -17.55 -2.13 3.27
CA VAL A 567 -18.18 -1.21 2.32
C VAL A 567 -17.26 -0.79 1.17
N ALA A 568 -15.96 -0.64 1.41
CA ALA A 568 -14.97 -0.30 0.39
C ALA A 568 -14.54 -1.49 -0.49
N ASP A 569 -15.08 -2.70 -0.29
CA ASP A 569 -14.78 -3.88 -1.09
C ASP A 569 -15.97 -4.29 -1.98
N PRO A 570 -16.04 -3.83 -3.25
CA PRO A 570 -17.18 -4.11 -4.11
C PRO A 570 -17.41 -5.61 -4.39
N ASP A 571 -16.39 -6.46 -4.24
CA ASP A 571 -16.53 -7.92 -4.40
C ASP A 571 -17.34 -8.55 -3.27
N ARG A 572 -17.43 -7.88 -2.12
CA ARG A 572 -18.21 -8.30 -0.95
C ARG A 572 -19.67 -7.94 -1.07
N TRP A 573 -20.01 -6.97 -1.90
CA TRP A 573 -21.38 -6.51 -2.06
C TRP A 573 -22.28 -7.61 -2.60
N THR A 574 -23.55 -7.51 -2.26
CA THR A 574 -24.61 -8.35 -2.81
C THR A 574 -25.79 -7.48 -3.21
N TYR A 575 -26.48 -7.86 -4.27
CA TYR A 575 -27.48 -7.05 -4.96
C TYR A 575 -28.82 -7.77 -4.95
N TRP A 576 -29.90 -7.07 -4.62
CA TRP A 576 -31.23 -7.67 -4.55
C TRP A 576 -31.80 -7.88 -5.96
N ASP A 577 -32.09 -9.13 -6.33
CA ASP A 577 -32.61 -9.49 -7.65
C ASP A 577 -34.14 -9.59 -7.73
N GLY A 578 -34.84 -9.19 -6.66
CA GLY A 578 -36.29 -9.30 -6.52
C GLY A 578 -36.73 -10.53 -5.72
N THR A 579 -35.86 -11.54 -5.61
CA THR A 579 -36.13 -12.79 -4.87
C THR A 579 -35.07 -13.13 -3.83
N GLY A 580 -33.83 -12.73 -4.06
CA GLY A 580 -32.68 -13.01 -3.21
C GLY A 580 -31.51 -12.07 -3.45
N TRP A 581 -30.41 -12.31 -2.73
CA TRP A 581 -29.18 -11.54 -2.81
C TRP A 581 -28.17 -12.23 -3.73
N ASN A 582 -27.72 -11.53 -4.78
CA ASN A 582 -26.80 -12.03 -5.81
C ASN A 582 -25.46 -11.29 -5.79
N LYS A 583 -24.41 -11.85 -6.39
CA LYS A 583 -23.10 -11.20 -6.53
C LYS A 583 -22.99 -10.28 -7.76
N ARG A 584 -23.86 -10.43 -8.75
CA ARG A 584 -23.81 -9.63 -9.98
C ARG A 584 -24.61 -8.34 -9.84
N ALA A 585 -23.95 -7.19 -9.97
CA ALA A 585 -24.64 -5.89 -9.92
C ALA A 585 -25.76 -5.76 -10.97
N GLY A 586 -25.51 -6.24 -12.19
CA GLY A 586 -26.48 -6.18 -13.29
C GLY A 586 -27.71 -7.07 -13.14
N SER A 587 -27.81 -7.89 -12.09
CA SER A 587 -29.03 -8.65 -11.79
C SER A 587 -29.97 -7.92 -10.83
N SER A 588 -29.65 -6.71 -10.38
CA SER A 588 -30.47 -6.03 -9.39
C SER A 588 -31.82 -5.62 -9.98
N SER A 589 -32.91 -5.83 -9.23
CA SER A 589 -34.26 -5.47 -9.63
C SER A 589 -34.62 -4.04 -9.20
N GLU A 590 -35.49 -3.38 -9.97
CA GLU A 590 -36.08 -2.11 -9.56
C GLU A 590 -36.99 -2.29 -8.34
N LEU A 591 -36.78 -1.46 -7.32
CA LEU A 591 -37.62 -1.30 -6.15
C LEU A 591 -38.69 -0.21 -6.35
N ILE A 592 -38.33 0.81 -7.11
CA ILE A 592 -39.18 1.91 -7.61
C ILE A 592 -38.81 2.07 -9.10
N PRO A 593 -39.78 2.08 -10.03
CA PRO A 593 -39.50 2.27 -11.45
C PRO A 593 -39.07 3.72 -11.75
N ALA A 594 -38.44 3.95 -12.91
CA ALA A 594 -38.03 5.29 -13.33
C ALA A 594 -39.21 6.22 -13.68
N THR A 595 -40.35 5.66 -14.10
CA THR A 595 -41.60 6.41 -14.31
C THR A 595 -42.17 6.85 -12.98
N ASP A 596 -42.42 8.16 -12.82
CA ASP A 596 -42.79 8.76 -11.53
C ASP A 596 -41.72 8.42 -10.44
N GLY A 597 -40.47 8.28 -10.90
CA GLY A 597 -39.36 7.74 -10.14
C GLY A 597 -38.71 8.76 -9.21
N VAL A 598 -37.60 8.36 -8.59
CA VAL A 598 -36.91 9.18 -7.59
C VAL A 598 -35.93 10.16 -8.23
N SER A 599 -35.43 11.11 -7.45
CA SER A 599 -34.23 11.87 -7.80
C SER A 599 -32.95 11.01 -7.67
N GLN A 600 -31.88 11.36 -8.38
CA GLN A 600 -30.59 10.68 -8.46
C GLN A 600 -29.91 10.62 -7.09
N THR A 601 -30.05 11.67 -6.30
CA THR A 601 -29.70 11.68 -4.90
C THR A 601 -30.99 11.83 -4.10
N LEU A 602 -31.17 10.95 -3.12
CA LEU A 602 -32.39 10.83 -2.33
C LEU A 602 -32.04 10.49 -0.89
N SER A 603 -33.06 10.41 -0.04
CA SER A 603 -32.91 9.86 1.31
C SER A 603 -33.65 8.55 1.45
N VAL A 604 -33.01 7.57 2.08
CA VAL A 604 -33.66 6.34 2.52
C VAL A 604 -33.35 6.13 3.99
N PHE A 605 -34.37 5.91 4.82
CA PHE A 605 -34.21 5.68 6.24
C PHE A 605 -35.32 4.78 6.78
N GLU A 606 -35.07 4.20 7.95
CA GLU A 606 -36.02 3.38 8.69
C GLU A 606 -36.44 4.11 9.96
N ARG A 607 -37.74 4.08 10.27
CA ARG A 607 -38.31 4.65 11.49
C ARG A 607 -39.50 3.80 11.91
N ASP A 608 -39.50 3.38 13.17
CA ASP A 608 -40.58 2.60 13.79
C ASP A 608 -40.99 1.34 12.99
N GLY A 609 -40.02 0.65 12.39
CA GLY A 609 -40.20 -0.56 11.58
C GLY A 609 -40.64 -0.29 10.14
N ARG A 610 -40.75 0.97 9.72
CA ARG A 610 -41.17 1.37 8.36
C ARG A 610 -40.03 2.05 7.62
N TRP A 611 -39.88 1.69 6.35
CA TRP A 611 -38.88 2.23 5.45
C TRP A 611 -39.46 3.34 4.59
N TYR A 612 -38.71 4.43 4.48
CA TYR A 612 -39.07 5.61 3.72
C TYR A 612 -37.98 5.90 2.70
N ALA A 613 -38.32 6.03 1.42
CA ALA A 613 -37.52 6.70 0.42
C ALA A 613 -38.14 8.07 0.14
N PHE A 614 -37.35 9.13 0.03
CA PHE A 614 -37.84 10.51 -0.09
C PHE A 614 -37.01 11.30 -1.09
N SER A 615 -37.68 11.95 -2.04
CA SER A 615 -37.09 12.89 -3.00
C SER A 615 -38.19 13.67 -3.73
N LYS A 616 -37.81 14.41 -4.80
CA LYS A 616 -38.79 14.83 -5.81
C LYS A 616 -39.16 13.64 -6.70
N SER A 617 -40.44 13.48 -7.01
CA SER A 617 -40.81 12.63 -8.15
C SER A 617 -40.32 13.27 -9.44
N ASP A 618 -39.86 12.47 -10.40
CA ASP A 618 -39.41 12.94 -11.72
C ASP A 618 -38.20 13.88 -11.73
N GLU A 619 -37.31 13.71 -10.74
CA GLU A 619 -36.00 14.35 -10.67
C GLU A 619 -36.07 15.90 -10.56
N PHE A 620 -34.96 16.57 -10.82
CA PHE A 620 -34.72 18.01 -10.84
C PHE A 620 -35.85 18.88 -11.43
N LEU A 621 -36.59 18.39 -12.44
CA LEU A 621 -37.70 19.13 -13.07
C LEU A 621 -39.05 18.92 -12.38
N GLY A 622 -39.15 17.92 -11.51
CA GLY A 622 -40.34 17.66 -10.73
C GLY A 622 -40.58 18.71 -9.65
N ASP A 623 -41.86 18.87 -9.30
CA ASP A 623 -42.30 19.79 -8.26
C ASP A 623 -42.70 19.06 -6.98
N ASP A 624 -43.15 17.81 -7.06
CA ASP A 624 -43.78 17.13 -5.93
C ASP A 624 -42.75 16.47 -5.01
N LEU A 625 -42.85 16.75 -3.70
CA LEU A 625 -42.11 16.05 -2.66
C LEU A 625 -42.87 14.77 -2.30
N VAL A 626 -42.25 13.63 -2.52
CA VAL A 626 -42.90 12.32 -2.41
C VAL A 626 -42.12 11.41 -1.47
N PHE A 627 -42.87 10.71 -0.61
CA PHE A 627 -42.38 9.54 0.10
C PHE A 627 -42.82 8.27 -0.63
N TRP A 628 -41.91 7.33 -0.80
CA TRP A 628 -42.25 5.94 -1.09
C TRP A 628 -42.03 5.12 0.18
N THR A 629 -43.01 4.32 0.56
CA THR A 629 -42.95 3.57 1.83
C THR A 629 -42.92 2.07 1.63
N SER A 630 -42.24 1.36 2.52
CA SER A 630 -42.17 -0.11 2.55
C SER A 630 -42.07 -0.65 3.98
N SER A 631 -42.36 -1.94 4.16
CA SER A 631 -42.12 -2.68 5.40
C SER A 631 -40.77 -3.40 5.42
N SER A 632 -39.95 -3.22 4.39
CA SER A 632 -38.66 -3.90 4.21
C SER A 632 -37.65 -2.98 3.49
N PRO A 633 -36.34 -3.10 3.76
CA PRO A 633 -35.30 -2.40 3.00
C PRO A 633 -35.31 -2.74 1.50
N THR A 634 -35.85 -3.90 1.12
CA THR A 634 -35.88 -4.39 -0.27
C THR A 634 -37.20 -4.12 -0.97
N GLY A 635 -38.05 -3.25 -0.42
CA GLY A 635 -39.35 -2.98 -1.00
C GLY A 635 -40.36 -4.13 -0.83
N PRO A 636 -41.48 -4.11 -1.60
CA PRO A 636 -41.81 -3.09 -2.60
C PRO A 636 -42.06 -1.73 -1.96
N PHE A 637 -41.55 -0.67 -2.59
CA PHE A 637 -41.78 0.71 -2.18
C PHE A 637 -43.00 1.29 -2.91
N ARG A 638 -43.93 1.89 -2.17
CA ARG A 638 -45.16 2.47 -2.73
C ARG A 638 -45.19 3.98 -2.55
N ALA A 639 -45.30 4.70 -3.67
CA ALA A 639 -45.49 6.15 -3.66
C ALA A 639 -46.71 6.53 -2.80
N GLN A 640 -46.54 7.54 -1.96
CA GLN A 640 -47.60 8.17 -1.20
C GLN A 640 -48.04 9.46 -1.92
N PRO A 641 -49.21 10.03 -1.57
CA PRO A 641 -49.58 11.35 -2.05
C PRO A 641 -48.47 12.38 -1.73
N PRO A 642 -48.23 13.37 -2.62
CA PRO A 642 -47.25 14.42 -2.36
C PRO A 642 -47.51 15.10 -1.02
N VAL A 643 -46.46 15.23 -0.21
CA VAL A 643 -46.49 15.88 1.12
C VAL A 643 -46.23 17.38 1.03
N GLY A 644 -45.87 17.86 -0.15
CA GLY A 644 -45.65 19.27 -0.45
C GLY A 644 -45.12 19.44 -1.87
N THR A 645 -44.89 20.69 -2.27
CA THR A 645 -44.28 21.02 -3.55
C THR A 645 -43.05 21.90 -3.37
N LEU A 646 -42.07 21.72 -4.25
CA LEU A 646 -40.80 22.43 -4.30
C LEU A 646 -40.47 22.85 -5.75
N PRO A 647 -41.29 23.71 -6.38
CA PRO A 647 -41.04 24.10 -7.75
C PRO A 647 -39.79 24.97 -7.91
N SER A 648 -39.05 24.74 -8.99
CA SER A 648 -37.99 25.64 -9.44
C SER A 648 -38.59 26.89 -10.08
N GLY A 649 -38.06 28.06 -9.74
CA GLY A 649 -38.47 29.33 -10.34
C GLY A 649 -37.70 29.60 -11.64
N VAL A 650 -37.72 28.66 -12.59
CA VAL A 650 -36.84 28.66 -13.78
C VAL A 650 -36.95 29.95 -14.59
N ALA A 651 -38.15 30.51 -14.73
CA ALA A 651 -38.37 31.80 -15.42
C ALA A 651 -37.68 32.99 -14.75
N ARG A 652 -37.36 32.89 -13.46
CA ARG A 652 -36.59 33.87 -12.67
C ARG A 652 -35.14 33.45 -12.47
N GLY A 653 -34.71 32.32 -13.06
CA GLY A 653 -33.39 31.75 -12.87
C GLY A 653 -33.16 31.15 -11.49
N GLU A 654 -34.21 30.75 -10.76
CA GLU A 654 -34.11 30.08 -9.45
C GLU A 654 -34.22 28.55 -9.61
N LEU A 655 -33.28 27.82 -9.02
CA LEU A 655 -33.25 26.36 -9.02
C LEU A 655 -33.43 25.83 -7.60
N ARG A 656 -34.26 24.79 -7.45
CA ARG A 656 -34.48 24.09 -6.18
C ARG A 656 -34.46 22.59 -6.43
N TYR A 657 -33.54 21.90 -5.77
CA TYR A 657 -33.22 20.51 -6.09
C TYR A 657 -32.70 19.76 -4.86
N MET A 658 -32.57 18.44 -4.99
CA MET A 658 -32.07 17.54 -3.95
C MET A 658 -32.70 17.80 -2.57
N PRO A 659 -34.03 17.63 -2.41
CA PRO A 659 -34.59 17.58 -1.08
C PRO A 659 -34.14 16.30 -0.37
N LEU A 660 -33.46 16.43 0.76
CA LEU A 660 -32.89 15.33 1.52
C LEU A 660 -33.42 15.37 2.96
N ALA A 661 -33.85 14.22 3.45
CA ALA A 661 -34.37 14.05 4.80
C ALA A 661 -33.22 13.83 5.80
N HIS A 662 -33.37 14.41 6.98
CA HIS A 662 -32.46 14.36 8.12
C HIS A 662 -33.21 13.71 9.29
N PRO A 663 -33.29 12.37 9.34
CA PRO A 663 -34.05 11.68 10.38
C PRO A 663 -33.59 12.10 11.78
N ASP A 664 -32.29 12.27 12.00
CA ASP A 664 -31.72 12.47 13.34
C ASP A 664 -31.69 13.95 13.80
N ILE A 665 -32.11 14.90 12.96
CA ILE A 665 -32.11 16.34 13.30
C ILE A 665 -33.48 16.77 13.81
N LEU A 666 -33.53 17.34 15.02
CA LEU A 666 -34.76 17.86 15.64
C LEU A 666 -35.92 16.86 15.56
N GLU A 667 -35.65 15.63 15.98
CA GLU A 667 -36.60 14.52 15.92
C GLU A 667 -37.95 14.88 16.56
N GLN A 668 -39.02 14.69 15.80
CA GLN A 668 -40.40 14.88 16.26
C GLN A 668 -41.29 13.76 15.69
N PRO A 669 -42.13 13.12 16.51
CA PRO A 669 -43.04 12.07 16.04
C PRO A 669 -43.88 12.53 14.86
N GLY A 670 -43.97 11.70 13.83
CA GLY A 670 -44.79 11.96 12.63
C GLY A 670 -44.23 13.01 11.67
N SER A 671 -43.00 13.51 11.86
CA SER A 671 -42.38 14.44 10.91
C SER A 671 -40.88 14.21 10.76
N VAL A 672 -40.29 14.83 9.75
CA VAL A 672 -38.85 14.82 9.51
C VAL A 672 -38.37 16.16 9.00
N ILE A 673 -37.13 16.52 9.35
CA ILE A 673 -36.48 17.70 8.79
C ILE A 673 -35.98 17.38 7.39
N VAL A 674 -36.22 18.28 6.45
CA VAL A 674 -35.76 18.18 5.06
C VAL A 674 -34.97 19.42 4.72
N SER A 675 -33.76 19.26 4.18
CA SER A 675 -33.06 20.34 3.49
C SER A 675 -33.26 20.23 2.00
N TYR A 676 -33.17 21.34 1.27
CA TYR A 676 -33.04 21.33 -0.18
C TYR A 676 -32.01 22.35 -0.65
N SER A 677 -31.31 22.01 -1.72
CA SER A 677 -30.36 22.88 -2.40
C SER A 677 -31.07 23.97 -3.16
N ARG A 678 -30.44 25.14 -3.21
CA ARG A 678 -30.90 26.30 -3.97
C ARG A 678 -29.74 26.79 -4.83
N ASN A 679 -30.01 27.18 -6.06
CA ASN A 679 -29.00 27.78 -6.92
C ASN A 679 -29.65 28.82 -7.87
N SER A 680 -28.82 29.56 -8.60
CA SER A 680 -29.24 30.44 -9.68
C SER A 680 -28.61 30.02 -11.00
N THR A 681 -29.33 30.19 -12.10
CA THR A 681 -28.79 30.02 -13.45
C THR A 681 -27.79 31.11 -13.83
N ASP A 682 -27.71 32.22 -13.08
CA ASP A 682 -26.65 33.24 -13.20
C ASP A 682 -25.56 32.96 -12.17
N PHE A 683 -24.50 32.26 -12.60
CA PHE A 683 -23.34 31.96 -11.75
C PHE A 683 -22.68 33.23 -11.19
N GLY A 684 -22.64 34.32 -11.96
CA GLY A 684 -22.12 35.61 -11.49
C GLY A 684 -22.94 36.19 -10.34
N ALA A 685 -24.27 35.98 -10.32
CA ALA A 685 -25.11 36.38 -9.20
C ALA A 685 -24.79 35.56 -7.94
N VAL A 686 -24.49 34.27 -8.09
CA VAL A 686 -24.06 33.39 -6.99
C VAL A 686 -22.73 33.84 -6.41
N LEU A 687 -21.74 34.16 -7.24
CA LEU A 687 -20.44 34.68 -6.78
C LEU A 687 -20.60 36.01 -6.01
N ARG A 688 -21.46 36.91 -6.48
CA ARG A 688 -21.75 38.19 -5.80
C ARG A 688 -22.54 38.01 -4.50
N ASN A 689 -23.40 36.99 -4.44
CA ASN A 689 -24.21 36.68 -3.26
C ASN A 689 -24.27 35.16 -3.01
N PRO A 690 -23.25 34.59 -2.33
CA PRO A 690 -23.19 33.16 -2.06
C PRO A 690 -24.38 32.60 -1.25
N LEU A 691 -25.16 33.45 -0.57
CA LEU A 691 -26.40 33.05 0.11
C LEU A 691 -27.51 32.55 -0.84
N LEU A 692 -27.39 32.82 -2.15
CA LEU A 692 -28.25 32.21 -3.16
C LEU A 692 -28.00 30.71 -3.29
N TYR A 693 -26.81 30.26 -2.90
CA TYR A 693 -26.32 28.89 -2.98
C TYR A 693 -26.10 28.31 -1.59
N ARG A 694 -27.20 28.21 -0.83
CA ARG A 694 -27.24 27.67 0.53
C ARG A 694 -28.47 26.80 0.71
N PRO A 695 -28.37 25.68 1.44
CA PRO A 695 -29.52 24.86 1.72
C PRO A 695 -30.55 25.62 2.55
N LYS A 696 -31.82 25.23 2.37
CA LYS A 696 -32.92 25.70 3.20
C LYS A 696 -33.64 24.50 3.80
N PHE A 697 -33.95 24.60 5.09
CA PHE A 697 -34.64 23.56 5.86
C PHE A 697 -36.14 23.84 5.91
N ILE A 698 -36.91 22.75 5.88
CA ILE A 698 -38.36 22.69 6.11
C ILE A 698 -38.66 21.47 6.97
N ARG A 699 -39.78 21.49 7.68
CA ARG A 699 -40.34 20.29 8.33
C ARG A 699 -41.44 19.73 7.44
N VAL A 700 -41.44 18.41 7.26
CA VAL A 700 -42.40 17.69 6.42
C VAL A 700 -43.01 16.57 7.23
N ASP A 701 -44.32 16.41 7.12
CA ASP A 701 -45.04 15.34 7.79
C ASP A 701 -44.75 13.99 7.13
N LEU A 702 -44.52 12.97 7.95
CA LEU A 702 -44.40 11.60 7.46
C LEU A 702 -45.80 11.07 7.11
N PRO A 703 -45.95 10.30 6.01
CA PRO A 703 -47.22 9.68 5.67
C PRO A 703 -47.72 8.78 6.80
N ASP A 704 -49.01 8.89 7.14
CA ASP A 704 -49.66 8.07 8.15
C ASP A 704 -49.55 6.55 7.80
N GLY A 705 -49.58 5.73 8.86
CA GLY A 705 -49.58 4.27 8.83
C GLY A 705 -50.77 3.66 8.11
#